data_AF-A0A3A6A9X2-F1
#
_entry.id   AF-A0A3A6A9X2-F1
#
_cell.length_a   1.000
_cell.length_b   1.000
_cell.length_c   1.000
_cell.angle_alpha   90.00
_cell.angle_beta   90.00
_cell.angle_gamma   90.00
#
_symmetry.space_group_name_H-M   'P 1'
#
loop_
_entity.id
_entity.type
_entity.pdbx_description
1 polymer ?
#
loop_
_entity_poly.entity_id
_entity_poly.type
_entity_poly.pdbx_seq_one_letter_code
_entity_poly.pdbx_strand_id
1 'polypeptide(L)'
;MNKTYKFPALWMMCLMLFSCLTFTACDNGDDEDTNQYKGGISLNVFGPSPVSRGGVLRFLGSGMDKVTAVAIPGCDDITDIEVVSDTEIRVTVPQTAQPGLVVLKTPKGDITTKTELTFTEPIALEAFAPAEVKPGSELTITGEYLNLIKEVIFADEVTVPADEFVSQSRQEIKVIVPDSAQTGKFILSDGAEIPNWIYSEGELEVTLPSVEAPLDLVDKKPGDVIRVSGENFDLVKKVQMPNGDEVEFTMTASSEGDELTFTLPDNVSDGEITVLPASDVKVVVATVVVATPSNVVAVPAVNLRGGDMITLKGTNMDLVTDVTFPGVEEAVGLESQNSTEIKVLMPAAAISGDLQLNTNSGKATAVSIATAKPENISYSAATVPAGEALTVKGINMDVVSAVVFSGNVEVTVSDATATAISLTVPTTAETGALLLKMANGESVEAPSLTIEKPVCAYLPALPDKLVRGRIVELEIVNADKLTNVLLNEASVQYINDAAKGVLMLNVPAELDGTYSLKLISSNGEIAYDVLVVANEETVWAGPLDISWGDGGRVLVPAVSFAKVTAGTVMKVYFDQKDQTWAQAQFNYGDWSGITFSLFDTTMVPTDIYGWSFESRVMELTLTQEILDNIQAKQGDCEDQTNVGIIIQGSDLTFTKITIVN
;
A
#
# COMPACT_ATOMS: atom_id res chain seq x y z
N MET A 1 53.71 58.21 63.63
CA MET A 1 52.66 59.09 63.07
C MET A 1 51.42 58.97 63.95
N ASN A 2 51.00 60.11 64.51
CA ASN A 2 49.78 60.52 65.25
C ASN A 2 48.78 59.45 65.75
N LYS A 3 48.56 59.25 67.07
CA LYS A 3 47.82 60.08 68.08
C LYS A 3 46.29 60.05 67.85
N THR A 4 45.34 59.76 68.77
CA THR A 4 45.30 59.80 70.26
C THR A 4 43.93 59.35 70.87
N TYR A 5 43.99 58.76 72.09
CA TYR A 5 43.15 58.83 73.31
C TYR A 5 41.70 58.28 73.50
N LYS A 6 41.50 57.82 74.75
CA LYS A 6 40.39 57.15 75.46
C LYS A 6 39.21 58.08 75.86
N PHE A 7 38.15 57.48 76.45
CA PHE A 7 36.90 57.99 77.10
C PHE A 7 35.65 57.74 76.22
N PRO A 8 34.61 56.96 76.62
CA PRO A 8 33.97 56.99 77.95
C PRO A 8 33.29 55.67 78.41
N ALA A 9 33.78 55.07 79.49
CA ALA A 9 33.03 54.12 80.33
C ALA A 9 31.97 54.82 81.22
N LEU A 10 31.52 56.02 80.83
CA LEU A 10 30.64 56.90 81.60
C LEU A 10 29.28 57.13 80.93
N TRP A 11 29.08 56.65 79.70
CA TRP A 11 27.83 56.81 78.93
C TRP A 11 26.89 55.61 79.00
N MET A 12 27.37 54.46 79.44
CA MET A 12 26.55 53.26 79.64
C MET A 12 25.86 53.22 81.03
N MET A 13 26.24 54.13 81.93
CA MET A 13 25.67 54.28 83.28
C MET A 13 24.45 55.23 83.33
N CYS A 14 24.20 56.01 82.27
CA CYS A 14 23.07 56.97 82.20
C CYS A 14 21.83 56.45 81.46
N LEU A 15 21.88 55.27 80.83
CA LEU A 15 20.72 54.64 80.18
C LEU A 15 20.05 53.56 81.05
N MET A 16 20.64 53.21 82.20
CA MET A 16 20.04 52.32 83.20
C MET A 16 19.18 53.06 84.25
N LEU A 17 18.92 54.37 84.08
CA LEU A 17 18.28 55.21 85.11
C LEU A 17 16.97 55.90 84.67
N PHE A 18 16.38 55.56 83.51
CA PHE A 18 15.17 56.25 83.03
C PHE A 18 14.14 55.39 82.28
N SER A 19 13.79 54.22 82.81
CA SER A 19 12.51 53.58 82.46
C SER A 19 11.94 52.70 83.58
N CYS A 20 12.07 53.17 84.83
CA CYS A 20 11.09 52.87 85.87
C CYS A 20 9.83 53.70 85.59
N LEU A 21 8.95 53.19 84.71
CA LEU A 21 7.55 53.61 84.67
C LEU A 21 6.71 52.45 85.16
N THR A 22 6.00 52.73 86.24
CA THR A 22 5.09 51.88 86.99
C THR A 22 3.97 51.31 86.11
N PHE A 23 3.89 49.98 86.02
CA PHE A 23 2.61 49.29 85.95
C PHE A 23 2.32 48.74 87.34
N THR A 24 1.46 49.42 88.09
CA THR A 24 0.72 48.83 89.21
C THR A 24 -0.25 47.81 88.63
N ALA A 25 0.13 46.53 88.64
CA ALA A 25 -0.84 45.46 88.58
C ALA A 25 -1.29 45.18 90.02
N CYS A 26 -2.59 45.35 90.28
CA CYS A 26 -3.21 45.02 91.55
C CYS A 26 -3.00 43.53 91.85
N ASP A 27 -2.15 43.27 92.83
CA ASP A 27 -2.12 42.04 93.61
C ASP A 27 -3.42 41.96 94.43
N ASN A 28 -4.48 41.41 93.81
CA ASN A 28 -5.64 40.91 94.53
C ASN A 28 -5.27 39.46 94.90
N GLY A 29 -4.94 39.23 96.17
CA GLY A 29 -4.43 37.97 96.70
C GLY A 29 -5.42 36.82 96.69
N ASP A 30 -5.81 36.38 95.50
CA ASP A 30 -6.19 35.00 95.22
C ASP A 30 -5.03 34.40 94.42
N ASP A 31 -4.04 33.83 95.11
CA ASP A 31 -3.13 32.86 94.49
C ASP A 31 -4.03 31.72 93.99
N GLU A 32 -4.36 31.74 92.70
CA GLU A 32 -5.00 30.62 92.02
C GLU A 32 -4.18 29.37 92.32
N ASP A 33 -4.76 28.46 93.11
CA ASP A 33 -4.12 27.20 93.47
C ASP A 33 -3.89 26.38 92.19
N THR A 34 -2.67 26.48 91.67
CA THR A 34 -2.21 25.73 90.49
C THR A 34 -2.01 24.25 90.79
N ASN A 35 -2.23 23.81 92.04
CA ASN A 35 -2.22 22.40 92.38
C ASN A 35 -3.39 21.67 91.72
N GLN A 36 -3.06 20.86 90.72
CA GLN A 36 -4.04 20.07 89.98
C GLN A 36 -4.59 18.91 90.82
N TYR A 37 -3.97 18.57 91.95
CA TYR A 37 -4.40 17.48 92.83
C TYR A 37 -5.18 18.04 94.04
N LYS A 38 -6.44 18.40 93.82
CA LYS A 38 -7.29 19.19 94.75
C LYS A 38 -7.84 18.43 95.97
N GLY A 39 -7.41 17.18 96.21
CA GLY A 39 -7.96 16.33 97.26
C GLY A 39 -9.40 15.86 96.98
N GLY A 40 -9.75 14.64 97.38
CA GLY A 40 -10.99 13.97 96.94
C GLY A 40 -10.74 12.99 95.79
N ILE A 41 -11.79 12.64 95.04
CA ILE A 41 -11.69 11.75 93.86
C ILE A 41 -11.96 12.61 92.61
N SER A 42 -10.94 12.85 91.78
CA SER A 42 -11.05 13.69 90.57
C SER A 42 -10.06 13.23 89.50
N LEU A 43 -10.50 13.18 88.24
CA LEU A 43 -9.64 12.88 87.09
C LEU A 43 -9.11 14.19 86.49
N ASN A 44 -7.78 14.30 86.32
CA ASN A 44 -7.15 15.46 85.69
C ASN A 44 -6.87 15.20 84.21
N VAL A 45 -6.29 14.03 83.90
CA VAL A 45 -5.93 13.64 82.54
C VAL A 45 -5.95 12.12 82.41
N PHE A 46 -6.25 11.63 81.21
CA PHE A 46 -6.09 10.24 80.86
C PHE A 46 -5.41 10.13 79.48
N GLY A 47 -4.71 9.03 79.24
CA GLY A 47 -4.06 8.78 77.96
C GLY A 47 -3.11 7.59 77.99
N PRO A 48 -2.46 7.27 76.85
CA PRO A 48 -2.52 7.98 75.58
C PRO A 48 -3.90 7.90 74.90
N SER A 49 -4.24 8.91 74.08
CA SER A 49 -5.36 8.87 73.14
C SER A 49 -4.89 9.54 71.83
N PRO A 50 -4.84 8.83 70.69
CA PRO A 50 -5.38 7.48 70.51
C PRO A 50 -4.49 6.38 71.14
N VAL A 51 -5.13 5.30 71.64
CA VAL A 51 -4.48 4.14 72.27
C VAL A 51 -4.60 2.90 71.39
N SER A 52 -3.64 1.98 71.42
CA SER A 52 -3.80 0.68 70.78
C SER A 52 -4.66 -0.25 71.65
N ARG A 53 -5.46 -1.12 71.01
CA ARG A 53 -6.24 -2.15 71.71
C ARG A 53 -5.29 -3.19 72.32
N GLY A 54 -5.47 -3.54 73.59
CA GLY A 54 -4.50 -4.29 74.38
C GLY A 54 -3.35 -3.44 74.95
N GLY A 55 -3.30 -2.15 74.62
CA GLY A 55 -2.40 -1.18 75.23
C GLY A 55 -2.87 -0.75 76.63
N VAL A 56 -2.01 0.01 77.32
CA VAL A 56 -2.27 0.47 78.68
C VAL A 56 -2.78 1.91 78.66
N LEU A 57 -3.97 2.13 79.21
CA LEU A 57 -4.54 3.45 79.43
C LEU A 57 -4.26 3.90 80.86
N ARG A 58 -3.68 5.09 81.02
CA ARG A 58 -3.30 5.68 82.31
C ARG A 58 -4.29 6.77 82.68
N PHE A 59 -4.66 6.84 83.96
CA PHE A 59 -5.48 7.91 84.51
C PHE A 59 -4.73 8.59 85.64
N LEU A 60 -4.59 9.91 85.55
CA LEU A 60 -3.91 10.74 86.53
C LEU A 60 -4.90 11.71 87.17
N GLY A 61 -4.90 11.75 88.50
CA GLY A 61 -5.88 12.52 89.25
C GLY A 61 -5.68 12.42 90.76
N SER A 62 -6.63 12.87 91.57
CA SER A 62 -6.62 12.65 93.02
C SER A 62 -7.54 11.49 93.39
N GLY A 63 -7.12 10.63 94.32
CA GLY A 63 -7.95 9.52 94.84
C GLY A 63 -8.20 8.41 93.81
N MET A 64 -7.26 8.18 92.90
CA MET A 64 -7.36 7.17 91.84
C MET A 64 -7.39 5.74 92.37
N ASP A 65 -6.77 5.49 93.53
CA ASP A 65 -6.83 4.23 94.29
C ASP A 65 -8.25 3.81 94.69
N LYS A 66 -9.23 4.72 94.62
CA LYS A 66 -10.64 4.48 94.99
C LYS A 66 -11.53 4.19 93.79
N VAL A 67 -10.98 4.13 92.58
CA VAL A 67 -11.73 3.74 91.38
C VAL A 67 -11.95 2.23 91.41
N THR A 68 -13.20 1.80 91.29
CA THR A 68 -13.57 0.37 91.42
C THR A 68 -13.74 -0.33 90.09
N ALA A 69 -14.02 0.42 89.03
CA ALA A 69 -14.11 -0.09 87.66
C ALA A 69 -13.88 1.05 86.66
N VAL A 70 -13.39 0.69 85.47
CA VAL A 70 -13.29 1.60 84.32
C VAL A 70 -14.17 1.05 83.20
N ALA A 71 -15.21 1.80 82.84
CA ALA A 71 -16.11 1.48 81.75
C ALA A 71 -15.61 2.15 80.47
N ILE A 72 -15.16 1.35 79.51
CA ILE A 72 -14.85 1.78 78.14
C ILE A 72 -16.02 1.31 77.26
N PRO A 73 -16.53 2.13 76.33
CA PRO A 73 -17.60 1.70 75.43
C PRO A 73 -17.28 0.37 74.73
N GLY A 74 -18.25 -0.51 74.54
CA GLY A 74 -18.07 -1.77 73.79
C GLY A 74 -17.37 -2.92 74.53
N CYS A 75 -16.98 -2.75 75.79
CA CYS A 75 -16.51 -3.85 76.63
C CYS A 75 -17.20 -3.82 78.00
N ASP A 76 -17.10 -4.94 78.73
CA ASP A 76 -17.53 -4.99 80.12
C ASP A 76 -16.66 -4.07 81.00
N ASP A 77 -17.20 -3.68 82.16
CA ASP A 77 -16.49 -2.87 83.15
C ASP A 77 -15.16 -3.53 83.54
N ILE A 78 -14.06 -2.81 83.33
CA ILE A 78 -12.71 -3.28 83.65
C ILE A 78 -12.53 -3.15 85.16
N THR A 79 -12.55 -4.29 85.85
CA THR A 79 -12.32 -4.38 87.31
C THR A 79 -10.88 -4.74 87.65
N ASP A 80 -10.11 -5.22 86.67
CA ASP A 80 -8.67 -5.45 86.80
C ASP A 80 -7.92 -4.12 86.60
N ILE A 81 -7.73 -3.39 87.70
CA ILE A 81 -7.10 -2.08 87.72
C ILE A 81 -5.75 -2.19 88.42
N GLU A 82 -4.68 -1.83 87.71
CA GLU A 82 -3.35 -1.68 88.32
C GLU A 82 -3.30 -0.32 89.04
N VAL A 83 -3.38 -0.35 90.38
CA VAL A 83 -3.24 0.84 91.21
C VAL A 83 -1.77 1.13 91.45
N VAL A 84 -1.24 2.17 90.81
CA VAL A 84 0.17 2.59 90.95
C VAL A 84 0.34 3.47 92.19
N SER A 85 -0.60 4.40 92.42
CA SER A 85 -0.66 5.24 93.62
C SER A 85 -2.08 5.82 93.80
N ASP A 86 -2.29 6.61 94.85
CA ASP A 86 -3.50 7.43 95.01
C ASP A 86 -3.65 8.50 93.91
N THR A 87 -2.62 8.70 93.09
CA THR A 87 -2.64 9.65 91.97
C THR A 87 -2.65 9.02 90.57
N GLU A 88 -2.46 7.70 90.46
CA GLU A 88 -2.37 7.00 89.17
C GLU A 88 -2.96 5.59 89.23
N ILE A 89 -3.83 5.29 88.26
CA ILE A 89 -4.24 3.93 87.93
C ILE A 89 -3.98 3.63 86.46
N ARG A 90 -3.85 2.34 86.14
CA ARG A 90 -3.68 1.83 84.78
C ARG A 90 -4.66 0.70 84.51
N VAL A 91 -5.15 0.65 83.27
CA VAL A 91 -6.00 -0.45 82.79
C VAL A 91 -5.54 -0.88 81.40
N THR A 92 -5.62 -2.18 81.14
CA THR A 92 -5.40 -2.73 79.80
C THR A 92 -6.67 -2.58 78.99
N VAL A 93 -6.59 -1.97 77.81
CA VAL A 93 -7.76 -1.70 76.98
C VAL A 93 -8.23 -2.98 76.30
N PRO A 94 -9.48 -3.46 76.52
CA PRO A 94 -9.97 -4.68 75.90
C PRO A 94 -10.04 -4.59 74.39
N GLN A 95 -9.91 -5.72 73.72
CA GLN A 95 -9.96 -5.78 72.25
C GLN A 95 -11.33 -5.36 71.69
N THR A 96 -12.42 -5.50 72.45
CA THR A 96 -13.78 -5.15 72.01
C THR A 96 -14.15 -3.67 72.23
N ALA A 97 -13.25 -2.87 72.83
CA ALA A 97 -13.51 -1.47 73.14
C ALA A 97 -14.00 -0.66 71.93
N GLN A 98 -14.72 0.44 72.11
CA GLN A 98 -15.25 1.26 71.02
C GLN A 98 -14.91 2.72 71.29
N PRO A 99 -14.77 3.57 70.26
CA PRO A 99 -14.56 4.99 70.47
C PRO A 99 -15.67 5.59 71.33
N GLY A 100 -15.31 6.52 72.23
CA GLY A 100 -16.27 7.25 73.04
C GLY A 100 -15.73 7.64 74.41
N LEU A 101 -16.61 8.20 75.24
CA LEU A 101 -16.25 8.67 76.57
C LEU A 101 -16.03 7.49 77.53
N VAL A 102 -14.90 7.50 78.21
CA VAL A 102 -14.57 6.54 79.28
C VAL A 102 -15.16 7.03 80.61
N VAL A 103 -15.67 6.11 81.42
CA VAL A 103 -16.28 6.40 82.73
C VAL A 103 -15.55 5.65 83.84
N LEU A 104 -15.05 6.37 84.85
CA LEU A 104 -14.46 5.79 86.06
C LEU A 104 -15.55 5.66 87.11
N LYS A 105 -15.82 4.43 87.56
CA LYS A 105 -16.76 4.13 88.64
C LYS A 105 -16.10 4.39 89.98
N THR A 106 -16.71 5.26 90.80
CA THR A 106 -16.19 5.58 92.14
C THR A 106 -17.30 5.54 93.19
N PRO A 107 -16.98 5.30 94.48
CA PRO A 107 -17.97 5.28 95.55
C PRO A 107 -18.75 6.60 95.75
N LYS A 108 -18.28 7.72 95.18
CA LYS A 108 -18.90 9.05 95.31
C LYS A 108 -19.61 9.52 94.02
N GLY A 109 -19.72 8.65 93.02
CA GLY A 109 -20.31 8.95 91.72
C GLY A 109 -19.34 8.70 90.57
N ASP A 110 -19.89 8.57 89.37
CA ASP A 110 -19.12 8.28 88.17
C ASP A 110 -18.39 9.53 87.64
N ILE A 111 -17.14 9.36 87.19
CA ILE A 111 -16.37 10.40 86.54
C ILE A 111 -16.30 10.08 85.04
N THR A 112 -16.97 10.88 84.22
CA THR A 112 -16.91 10.74 82.75
C THR A 112 -15.82 11.64 82.19
N THR A 113 -14.99 11.09 81.31
CA THR A 113 -13.99 11.85 80.56
C THR A 113 -14.63 12.95 79.70
N LYS A 114 -13.87 14.01 79.40
CA LYS A 114 -14.35 15.13 78.56
C LYS A 114 -13.99 14.97 77.08
N THR A 115 -12.99 14.16 76.79
CA THR A 115 -12.55 13.81 75.43
C THR A 115 -12.83 12.34 75.19
N GLU A 116 -13.21 12.00 73.97
CA GLU A 116 -13.42 10.60 73.60
C GLU A 116 -12.08 9.87 73.53
N LEU A 117 -12.08 8.62 73.98
CA LEU A 117 -10.99 7.69 73.71
C LEU A 117 -11.04 7.31 72.23
N THR A 118 -9.96 7.58 71.53
CA THR A 118 -9.75 7.12 70.15
C THR A 118 -8.72 6.00 70.12
N PHE A 119 -8.65 5.27 69.01
CA PHE A 119 -7.73 4.14 68.84
C PHE A 119 -6.74 4.38 67.71
N THR A 120 -5.49 3.93 67.88
CA THR A 120 -4.50 3.85 66.81
C THR A 120 -4.46 2.41 66.31
N GLU A 121 -4.81 2.21 65.03
CA GLU A 121 -4.91 0.90 64.38
C GLU A 121 -3.97 0.84 63.17
N PRO A 122 -2.64 0.76 63.40
CA PRO A 122 -1.68 0.72 62.31
C PRO A 122 -1.75 -0.64 61.62
N ILE A 123 -2.18 -0.65 60.37
CA ILE A 123 -2.22 -1.87 59.56
C ILE A 123 -0.78 -2.27 59.24
N ALA A 124 -0.44 -3.53 59.51
CA ALA A 124 0.88 -4.08 59.23
C ALA A 124 0.74 -5.43 58.53
N LEU A 125 1.52 -5.64 57.48
CA LEU A 125 1.71 -6.93 56.84
C LEU A 125 3.00 -7.55 57.41
N GLU A 126 2.92 -8.77 57.93
CA GLU A 126 4.05 -9.49 58.50
C GLU A 126 4.63 -10.52 57.54
N ALA A 127 3.77 -11.36 56.96
CA ALA A 127 4.20 -12.42 56.05
C ALA A 127 3.03 -12.89 55.17
N PHE A 128 3.35 -13.70 54.18
CA PHE A 128 2.37 -14.44 53.39
C PHE A 128 2.89 -15.85 53.08
N ALA A 129 1.98 -16.80 52.91
CA ALA A 129 2.30 -18.17 52.57
C ALA A 129 1.18 -18.82 51.73
N PRO A 130 1.52 -19.67 50.74
CA PRO A 130 2.88 -19.97 50.28
C PRO A 130 3.52 -18.82 49.49
N ALA A 131 4.85 -18.83 49.35
CA ALA A 131 5.59 -17.83 48.55
C ALA A 131 5.52 -18.11 47.04
N GLU A 132 5.39 -19.39 46.68
CA GLU A 132 5.10 -19.86 45.32
C GLU A 132 3.72 -20.51 45.31
N VAL A 133 2.88 -20.12 44.36
CA VAL A 133 1.46 -20.52 44.35
C VAL A 133 0.94 -20.69 42.93
N LYS A 134 0.16 -21.76 42.72
CA LYS A 134 -0.61 -21.92 41.48
C LYS A 134 -1.84 -21.00 41.50
N PRO A 135 -2.20 -20.35 40.39
CA PRO A 135 -3.47 -19.64 40.30
C PRO A 135 -4.66 -20.53 40.72
N GLY A 136 -5.66 -19.93 41.36
CA GLY A 136 -6.80 -20.63 41.96
C GLY A 136 -6.53 -21.25 43.34
N SER A 137 -5.29 -21.21 43.84
CA SER A 137 -4.96 -21.69 45.20
C SER A 137 -5.14 -20.60 46.26
N GLU A 138 -5.32 -21.01 47.52
CA GLU A 138 -5.39 -20.08 48.66
C GLU A 138 -4.02 -19.49 49.01
N LEU A 139 -3.98 -18.18 49.15
CA LEU A 139 -2.90 -17.40 49.75
C LEU A 139 -3.33 -16.94 51.15
N THR A 140 -2.50 -17.23 52.15
CA THR A 140 -2.68 -16.74 53.53
C THR A 140 -1.74 -15.56 53.77
N ILE A 141 -2.30 -14.44 54.21
CA ILE A 141 -1.58 -13.21 54.53
C ILE A 141 -1.74 -12.95 56.02
N THR A 142 -0.62 -12.86 56.75
CA THR A 142 -0.59 -12.65 58.21
C THR A 142 -0.09 -11.26 58.55
N GLY A 143 -0.64 -10.67 59.60
CA GLY A 143 -0.28 -9.32 60.01
C GLY A 143 -1.10 -8.82 61.19
N GLU A 144 -1.29 -7.51 61.26
CA GLU A 144 -2.06 -6.85 62.31
C GLU A 144 -3.04 -5.84 61.72
N TYR A 145 -4.25 -5.77 62.30
CA TYR A 145 -5.38 -4.95 61.83
C TYR A 145 -5.82 -5.24 60.39
N LEU A 146 -5.63 -6.47 59.91
CA LEU A 146 -6.02 -6.91 58.56
C LEU A 146 -7.54 -6.92 58.33
N ASN A 147 -8.35 -6.88 59.38
CA ASN A 147 -9.80 -6.74 59.29
C ASN A 147 -10.26 -5.38 58.72
N LEU A 148 -9.34 -4.42 58.59
CA LEU A 148 -9.60 -3.12 57.99
C LEU A 148 -9.42 -3.11 56.46
N ILE A 149 -8.73 -4.11 55.91
CA ILE A 149 -8.48 -4.24 54.47
C ILE A 149 -9.79 -4.48 53.70
N LYS A 150 -9.91 -3.84 52.54
CA LYS A 150 -11.07 -3.95 51.64
C LYS A 150 -10.77 -4.61 50.32
N GLU A 151 -9.52 -4.69 49.92
CA GLU A 151 -9.10 -5.35 48.69
C GLU A 151 -7.62 -5.76 48.75
N VAL A 152 -7.29 -6.84 48.04
CA VAL A 152 -5.92 -7.26 47.75
C VAL A 152 -5.68 -7.06 46.26
N ILE A 153 -4.66 -6.27 45.91
CA ILE A 153 -4.31 -5.96 44.53
C ILE A 153 -3.03 -6.72 44.19
N PHE A 154 -3.13 -7.72 43.32
CA PHE A 154 -1.99 -8.46 42.78
C PHE A 154 -1.26 -7.65 41.71
N ALA A 155 -0.14 -8.19 41.21
CA ALA A 155 0.58 -7.57 40.09
C ALA A 155 -0.35 -7.38 38.88
N ASP A 156 -0.07 -6.34 38.08
CA ASP A 156 -0.89 -5.91 36.93
C ASP A 156 -2.32 -5.47 37.30
N GLU A 157 -2.48 -4.90 38.50
CA GLU A 157 -3.73 -4.31 39.02
C GLU A 157 -4.91 -5.31 39.16
N VAL A 158 -4.61 -6.61 39.19
CA VAL A 158 -5.62 -7.65 39.40
C VAL A 158 -6.12 -7.61 40.84
N THR A 159 -7.35 -7.15 41.04
CA THR A 159 -7.89 -6.84 42.37
C THR A 159 -8.89 -7.88 42.84
N VAL A 160 -8.76 -8.32 44.09
CA VAL A 160 -9.74 -9.17 44.79
C VAL A 160 -10.37 -8.35 45.93
N PRO A 161 -11.68 -8.07 45.87
CA PRO A 161 -12.38 -7.33 46.92
C PRO A 161 -12.65 -8.20 48.16
N ALA A 162 -12.90 -7.57 49.30
CA ALA A 162 -13.01 -8.25 50.59
C ALA A 162 -14.22 -9.20 50.71
N ASP A 163 -15.26 -9.02 49.91
CA ASP A 163 -16.40 -9.94 49.83
C ASP A 163 -16.07 -11.25 49.10
N GLU A 164 -14.96 -11.29 48.35
CA GLU A 164 -14.40 -12.48 47.71
C GLU A 164 -13.29 -13.16 48.54
N PHE A 165 -12.94 -12.61 49.70
CA PHE A 165 -11.99 -13.25 50.60
C PHE A 165 -12.59 -14.55 51.15
N VAL A 166 -11.76 -15.60 51.23
CA VAL A 166 -12.15 -16.88 51.83
C VAL A 166 -12.41 -16.69 53.33
N SER A 167 -11.54 -15.91 53.99
CA SER A 167 -11.76 -15.47 55.36
C SER A 167 -10.94 -14.22 55.68
N GLN A 168 -11.44 -13.43 56.62
CA GLN A 168 -10.75 -12.24 57.11
C GLN A 168 -10.90 -12.13 58.62
N SER A 169 -9.78 -11.90 59.29
CA SER A 169 -9.69 -11.62 60.72
C SER A 169 -8.73 -10.45 60.96
N ARG A 170 -8.56 -10.06 62.22
CA ARG A 170 -7.59 -9.01 62.59
C ARG A 170 -6.16 -9.37 62.20
N GLN A 171 -5.81 -10.66 62.20
CA GLN A 171 -4.43 -11.12 62.03
C GLN A 171 -4.19 -11.89 60.74
N GLU A 172 -5.25 -12.20 59.99
CA GLU A 172 -5.16 -13.10 58.85
C GLU A 172 -6.17 -12.71 57.77
N ILE A 173 -5.74 -12.70 56.51
CA ILE A 173 -6.60 -12.73 55.31
C ILE A 173 -6.28 -14.01 54.56
N LYS A 174 -7.31 -14.75 54.15
CA LYS A 174 -7.20 -15.82 53.17
C LYS A 174 -7.91 -15.42 51.90
N VAL A 175 -7.21 -15.47 50.78
CA VAL A 175 -7.70 -15.04 49.48
C VAL A 175 -7.34 -16.06 48.42
N ILE A 176 -8.18 -16.25 47.40
CA ILE A 176 -7.84 -17.08 46.25
C ILE A 176 -7.01 -16.24 45.29
N VAL A 177 -5.86 -16.76 44.86
CA VAL A 177 -5.03 -16.10 43.85
C VAL A 177 -5.76 -16.12 42.51
N PRO A 178 -6.06 -14.97 41.89
CA PRO A 178 -6.79 -14.93 40.63
C PRO A 178 -6.04 -15.64 39.49
N ASP A 179 -6.79 -16.22 38.54
CA ASP A 179 -6.23 -16.89 37.37
C ASP A 179 -5.33 -15.99 36.50
N SER A 180 -5.63 -14.68 36.48
CA SER A 180 -4.88 -13.68 35.74
C SER A 180 -3.73 -13.06 36.53
N ALA A 181 -3.50 -13.46 37.78
CA ALA A 181 -2.43 -12.91 38.59
C ALA A 181 -1.05 -13.23 37.98
N GLN A 182 -0.13 -12.29 38.10
CA GLN A 182 1.26 -12.45 37.68
C GLN A 182 2.21 -12.43 38.89
N THR A 183 3.42 -12.96 38.70
CA THR A 183 4.48 -12.87 39.70
C THR A 183 4.79 -11.41 40.02
N GLY A 184 4.84 -11.08 41.31
CA GLY A 184 5.18 -9.75 41.76
C GLY A 184 4.69 -9.46 43.17
N LYS A 185 4.87 -8.21 43.59
CA LYS A 185 4.36 -7.74 44.88
C LYS A 185 2.85 -7.52 44.79
N PHE A 186 2.15 -7.85 45.88
CA PHE A 186 0.75 -7.48 46.04
C PHE A 186 0.61 -6.33 47.04
N ILE A 187 -0.54 -5.67 47.00
CA ILE A 187 -0.88 -4.49 47.80
C ILE A 187 -2.13 -4.80 48.61
N LEU A 188 -2.09 -4.47 49.90
CA LEU A 188 -3.29 -4.38 50.73
C LEU A 188 -3.80 -2.94 50.71
N SER A 189 -5.10 -2.75 50.47
CA SER A 189 -5.76 -1.43 50.43
C SER A 189 -6.97 -1.41 51.36
N ASP A 190 -7.18 -0.29 52.04
CA ASP A 190 -8.33 -0.03 52.91
C ASP A 190 -9.56 0.48 52.15
N GLY A 191 -9.48 0.64 50.83
CA GLY A 191 -10.59 1.03 49.96
C GLY A 191 -11.13 2.45 50.19
N ALA A 192 -10.36 3.32 50.85
CA ALA A 192 -10.73 4.73 51.02
C ALA A 192 -10.52 5.56 49.72
N GLU A 193 -11.13 6.75 49.63
CA GLU A 193 -10.96 7.66 48.49
C GLU A 193 -9.48 8.04 48.24
N ILE A 194 -8.70 8.12 49.33
CA ILE A 194 -7.24 8.15 49.31
C ILE A 194 -6.79 6.87 50.02
N PRO A 195 -6.50 5.79 49.28
CA PRO A 195 -6.27 4.49 49.88
C PRO A 195 -4.92 4.42 50.59
N ASN A 196 -4.86 3.68 51.69
CA ASN A 196 -3.61 3.33 52.35
C ASN A 196 -3.04 2.04 51.73
N TRP A 197 -1.98 2.16 50.94
CA TRP A 197 -1.35 1.03 50.26
C TRP A 197 -0.19 0.44 51.05
N ILE A 198 -0.29 -0.86 51.32
CA ILE A 198 0.73 -1.62 52.04
C ILE A 198 1.23 -2.73 51.11
N TYR A 199 2.49 -2.61 50.71
CA TYR A 199 3.14 -3.55 49.79
C TYR A 199 3.67 -4.76 50.55
N SER A 200 3.60 -5.93 49.92
CA SER A 200 4.31 -7.11 50.39
C SER A 200 5.83 -6.89 50.40
N GLU A 201 6.52 -7.44 51.42
CA GLU A 201 7.98 -7.34 51.50
C GLU A 201 8.66 -8.11 50.36
N GLY A 202 8.21 -9.34 50.10
CA GLY A 202 8.62 -10.21 49.00
C GLY A 202 7.65 -10.22 47.82
N GLU A 203 8.09 -10.80 46.71
CA GLU A 203 7.25 -11.10 45.55
C GLU A 203 6.52 -12.43 45.77
N LEU A 204 5.26 -12.48 45.37
CA LEU A 204 4.52 -13.72 45.23
C LEU A 204 4.87 -14.33 43.88
N GLU A 205 5.44 -15.53 43.88
CA GLU A 205 5.73 -16.27 42.65
C GLU A 205 4.48 -17.02 42.20
N VAL A 206 3.91 -16.60 41.07
CA VAL A 206 2.76 -17.27 40.47
C VAL A 206 3.27 -18.30 39.47
N THR A 207 2.95 -19.57 39.71
CA THR A 207 3.41 -20.67 38.87
C THR A 207 2.90 -20.50 37.43
N LEU A 208 3.82 -20.60 36.47
CA LEU A 208 3.52 -20.59 35.03
C LEU A 208 3.72 -22.00 34.43
N PRO A 209 3.13 -22.26 33.25
CA PRO A 209 3.56 -23.36 32.40
C PRO A 209 5.08 -23.32 32.18
N SER A 210 5.73 -24.49 32.12
CA SER A 210 7.18 -24.54 31.86
C SER A 210 7.61 -25.79 31.11
N VAL A 211 8.76 -25.70 30.45
CA VAL A 211 9.47 -26.80 29.79
C VAL A 211 10.92 -26.81 30.24
N GLU A 212 11.57 -27.98 30.28
CA GLU A 212 13.01 -28.08 30.61
C GLU A 212 13.86 -27.28 29.63
N ALA A 213 13.53 -27.36 28.34
CA ALA A 213 14.07 -26.55 27.27
C ALA A 213 13.04 -26.43 26.13
N PRO A 214 12.98 -25.30 25.41
CA PRO A 214 12.17 -25.19 24.21
C PRO A 214 12.59 -26.25 23.17
N LEU A 215 11.60 -26.92 22.56
CA LEU A 215 11.87 -27.87 21.49
C LEU A 215 12.38 -27.17 20.24
N ASP A 216 13.42 -27.73 19.61
CA ASP A 216 13.93 -27.27 18.32
C ASP A 216 13.30 -28.09 17.18
N LEU A 217 12.41 -27.45 16.42
CA LEU A 217 11.59 -28.09 15.38
C LEU A 217 12.11 -27.68 13.99
N VAL A 218 13.02 -28.47 13.45
CA VAL A 218 13.61 -28.23 12.13
C VAL A 218 12.88 -28.99 11.03
N ASP A 219 12.78 -28.40 9.85
CA ASP A 219 12.19 -28.96 8.63
C ASP A 219 10.76 -29.48 8.83
N LYS A 220 9.96 -28.76 9.64
CA LYS A 220 8.55 -29.08 9.85
C LYS A 220 7.67 -28.59 8.73
N LYS A 221 6.60 -29.33 8.47
CA LYS A 221 5.57 -28.98 7.48
C LYS A 221 4.27 -28.57 8.17
N PRO A 222 3.44 -27.75 7.50
CA PRO A 222 2.07 -27.60 7.92
C PRO A 222 1.34 -28.94 8.06
N GLY A 223 0.47 -29.05 9.06
CA GLY A 223 -0.22 -30.29 9.40
C GLY A 223 0.59 -31.27 10.28
N ASP A 224 1.88 -31.01 10.53
CA ASP A 224 2.66 -31.81 11.48
C ASP A 224 2.09 -31.65 12.89
N VAL A 225 1.89 -32.79 13.57
CA VAL A 225 1.45 -32.84 14.98
C VAL A 225 2.66 -32.76 15.89
N ILE A 226 2.73 -31.70 16.69
CA ILE A 226 3.79 -31.43 17.65
C ILE A 226 3.33 -31.87 19.04
N ARG A 227 4.25 -32.48 19.80
CA ARG A 227 4.07 -32.88 21.19
C ARG A 227 5.17 -32.27 22.03
N VAL A 228 4.79 -31.54 23.06
CA VAL A 228 5.69 -30.90 24.01
C VAL A 228 5.45 -31.51 25.38
N SER A 229 6.52 -31.89 26.07
CA SER A 229 6.45 -32.33 27.47
C SER A 229 6.88 -31.19 28.38
N GLY A 230 6.16 -30.99 29.48
CA GLY A 230 6.44 -29.93 30.43
C GLY A 230 5.66 -30.07 31.74
N GLU A 231 5.62 -28.99 32.50
CA GLU A 231 4.91 -28.91 33.77
C GLU A 231 3.87 -27.78 33.73
N ASN A 232 2.77 -27.97 34.48
CA ASN A 232 1.70 -26.99 34.68
C ASN A 232 1.00 -26.59 33.36
N PHE A 233 0.86 -27.54 32.42
CA PHE A 233 0.16 -27.28 31.16
C PHE A 233 -1.36 -27.17 31.33
N ASP A 234 -1.89 -27.56 32.50
CA ASP A 234 -3.28 -27.32 32.89
C ASP A 234 -3.63 -25.83 32.96
N LEU A 235 -2.61 -24.97 33.12
CA LEU A 235 -2.75 -23.52 33.12
C LEU A 235 -2.82 -22.91 31.72
N VAL A 236 -2.41 -23.62 30.67
CA VAL A 236 -2.38 -23.09 29.30
C VAL A 236 -3.80 -22.83 28.80
N LYS A 237 -4.02 -21.62 28.30
CA LYS A 237 -5.28 -21.21 27.67
C LYS A 237 -5.15 -21.04 26.16
N LYS A 238 -3.95 -20.73 25.66
CA LYS A 238 -3.69 -20.49 24.23
C LYS A 238 -2.32 -21.01 23.83
N VAL A 239 -2.21 -21.49 22.60
CA VAL A 239 -0.93 -21.74 21.92
C VAL A 239 -0.83 -20.75 20.76
N GLN A 240 0.16 -19.87 20.81
CA GLN A 240 0.41 -18.84 19.82
C GLN A 240 1.61 -19.20 18.95
N MET A 241 1.40 -19.17 17.64
CA MET A 241 2.39 -19.39 16.60
C MET A 241 3.28 -18.16 16.38
N PRO A 242 4.42 -18.30 15.67
CA PRO A 242 5.34 -17.18 15.44
C PRO A 242 4.73 -15.99 14.68
N ASN A 243 3.73 -16.26 13.83
CA ASN A 243 2.98 -15.24 13.09
C ASN A 243 1.87 -14.56 13.94
N GLY A 244 1.68 -15.00 15.19
CA GLY A 244 0.65 -14.49 16.11
C GLY A 244 -0.65 -15.30 16.13
N ASP A 245 -0.83 -16.24 15.20
CA ASP A 245 -2.04 -17.05 15.12
C ASP A 245 -2.18 -17.97 16.33
N GLU A 246 -3.42 -18.18 16.76
CA GLU A 246 -3.76 -19.12 17.83
C GLU A 246 -4.16 -20.47 17.21
N VAL A 247 -3.67 -21.57 17.79
CA VAL A 247 -4.04 -22.93 17.36
C VAL A 247 -4.73 -23.69 18.48
N GLU A 248 -5.63 -24.58 18.08
CA GLU A 248 -6.23 -25.56 18.98
C GLU A 248 -5.16 -26.55 19.48
N PHE A 249 -5.29 -26.93 20.74
CA PHE A 249 -4.39 -27.86 21.40
C PHE A 249 -5.16 -28.83 22.29
N THR A 250 -4.51 -29.95 22.60
CA THR A 250 -4.98 -30.89 23.62
C THR A 250 -3.89 -31.10 24.65
N MET A 251 -4.31 -31.40 25.88
CA MET A 251 -3.41 -31.70 26.99
C MET A 251 -3.69 -33.10 27.50
N THR A 252 -2.64 -33.88 27.71
CA THR A 252 -2.72 -35.18 28.38
C THR A 252 -1.82 -35.16 29.60
N ALA A 253 -2.39 -35.33 30.78
CA ALA A 253 -1.59 -35.52 31.99
C ALA A 253 -0.90 -36.89 31.94
N SER A 254 0.42 -36.92 32.17
CA SER A 254 1.19 -38.17 32.22
C SER A 254 2.01 -38.27 33.50
N SER A 255 2.37 -39.49 33.90
CA SER A 255 3.24 -39.72 35.06
C SER A 255 4.69 -39.26 34.84
N GLU A 256 5.06 -38.89 33.62
CA GLU A 256 6.40 -38.43 33.21
C GLU A 256 6.43 -36.91 32.94
N GLY A 257 5.33 -36.19 33.15
CA GLY A 257 5.13 -34.77 32.82
C GLY A 257 3.86 -34.55 32.00
N ASP A 258 3.30 -33.34 32.01
CA ASP A 258 2.14 -33.04 31.17
C ASP A 258 2.56 -32.95 29.69
N GLU A 259 1.74 -33.46 28.78
CA GLU A 259 1.98 -33.38 27.33
C GLU A 259 0.98 -32.43 26.66
N LEU A 260 1.50 -31.40 26.01
CA LEU A 260 0.76 -30.46 25.15
C LEU A 260 0.89 -30.91 23.69
N THR A 261 -0.23 -31.14 23.02
CA THR A 261 -0.27 -31.53 21.60
C THR A 261 -0.99 -30.47 20.77
N PHE A 262 -0.40 -30.05 19.66
CA PHE A 262 -1.03 -29.13 18.70
C PHE A 262 -0.57 -29.45 17.27
N THR A 263 -1.29 -28.93 16.29
CA THR A 263 -0.96 -29.12 14.86
C THR A 263 -0.48 -27.80 14.27
N LEU A 264 0.61 -27.84 13.49
CA LEU A 264 1.09 -26.64 12.80
C LEU A 264 0.09 -26.18 11.73
N PRO A 265 -0.30 -24.90 11.69
CA PRO A 265 -1.26 -24.39 10.73
C PRO A 265 -0.64 -24.25 9.32
N ASP A 266 -1.49 -24.11 8.30
CA ASP A 266 -1.09 -23.98 6.90
C ASP A 266 -0.13 -22.81 6.64
N ASN A 267 -0.24 -21.73 7.41
CA ASN A 267 0.54 -20.50 7.29
C ASN A 267 1.62 -20.36 8.38
N VAL A 268 2.03 -21.47 9.00
CA VAL A 268 3.12 -21.47 9.97
C VAL A 268 4.37 -20.80 9.38
N SER A 269 4.99 -19.93 10.16
CA SER A 269 6.24 -19.23 9.82
C SER A 269 7.34 -19.64 10.80
N ASP A 270 8.58 -19.26 10.49
CA ASP A 270 9.71 -19.53 11.38
C ASP A 270 9.60 -18.70 12.67
N GLY A 271 10.01 -19.27 13.79
CA GLY A 271 10.20 -18.55 15.06
C GLY A 271 9.67 -19.29 16.28
N GLU A 272 9.43 -18.54 17.35
CA GLU A 272 9.04 -19.08 18.66
C GLU A 272 7.54 -19.41 18.73
N ILE A 273 7.24 -20.61 19.21
CA ILE A 273 5.90 -21.04 19.60
C ILE A 273 5.77 -20.81 21.09
N THR A 274 4.75 -20.05 21.47
CA THR A 274 4.51 -19.65 22.86
C THR A 274 3.19 -20.21 23.36
N VAL A 275 3.13 -20.51 24.65
CA VAL A 275 1.88 -20.80 25.36
C VAL A 275 1.55 -19.65 26.30
N LEU A 276 0.27 -19.35 26.42
CA LEU A 276 -0.23 -18.29 27.29
C LEU A 276 -1.22 -18.90 28.29
N PRO A 277 -1.00 -18.75 29.61
CA PRO A 277 -2.01 -18.99 30.63
C PRO A 277 -2.99 -17.81 30.73
N ALA A 278 -3.93 -17.85 31.68
CA ALA A 278 -4.93 -16.79 31.88
C ALA A 278 -4.34 -15.43 32.31
N SER A 279 -3.07 -15.39 32.72
CA SER A 279 -2.32 -14.16 33.00
C SER A 279 -1.67 -13.53 31.76
N ASP A 280 -1.85 -14.13 30.57
CA ASP A 280 -1.29 -13.70 29.27
C ASP A 280 0.25 -13.62 29.19
N VAL A 281 0.96 -14.14 30.19
CA VAL A 281 2.43 -14.22 30.19
C VAL A 281 2.90 -15.24 29.14
N LYS A 282 3.74 -14.80 28.20
CA LYS A 282 4.26 -15.66 27.13
C LYS A 282 5.35 -16.60 27.63
N VAL A 283 5.14 -17.90 27.47
CA VAL A 283 6.14 -18.94 27.75
C VAL A 283 6.53 -19.62 26.45
N VAL A 284 7.80 -19.56 26.06
CA VAL A 284 8.31 -20.23 24.84
C VAL A 284 8.44 -21.73 25.10
N VAL A 285 7.75 -22.54 24.29
CA VAL A 285 7.76 -24.01 24.41
C VAL A 285 8.47 -24.71 23.26
N ALA A 286 8.58 -24.05 22.11
CA ALA A 286 9.29 -24.56 20.95
C ALA A 286 9.76 -23.42 20.05
N THR A 287 10.72 -23.69 19.18
CA THR A 287 11.08 -22.84 18.03
C THR A 287 10.95 -23.69 16.77
N VAL A 288 10.32 -23.16 15.72
CA VAL A 288 10.08 -23.87 14.46
C VAL A 288 10.82 -23.22 13.30
N VAL A 289 11.39 -24.07 12.45
CA VAL A 289 11.91 -23.73 11.13
C VAL A 289 11.14 -24.56 10.11
N VAL A 290 10.35 -23.87 9.29
CA VAL A 290 9.47 -24.49 8.30
C VAL A 290 10.31 -24.97 7.12
N ALA A 291 10.04 -26.20 6.69
CA ALA A 291 10.66 -26.79 5.51
C ALA A 291 10.41 -25.91 4.27
N THR A 292 11.40 -25.83 3.38
CA THR A 292 11.27 -25.12 2.09
C THR A 292 11.47 -26.08 0.92
N PRO A 293 10.96 -25.73 -0.28
CA PRO A 293 11.32 -26.41 -1.50
C PRO A 293 12.84 -26.43 -1.68
N SER A 294 13.41 -27.59 -1.98
CA SER A 294 14.86 -27.73 -2.18
C SER A 294 15.19 -28.71 -3.30
N ASN A 295 16.41 -28.59 -3.84
CA ASN A 295 16.88 -29.36 -4.99
C ASN A 295 15.96 -29.22 -6.22
N VAL A 296 15.44 -28.01 -6.44
CA VAL A 296 14.47 -27.72 -7.50
C VAL A 296 15.18 -27.68 -8.85
N VAL A 297 14.66 -28.43 -9.82
CA VAL A 297 15.12 -28.48 -11.20
C VAL A 297 13.95 -28.24 -12.14
N ALA A 298 14.11 -27.28 -13.05
CA ALA A 298 13.12 -27.00 -14.09
C ALA A 298 13.33 -27.90 -15.33
N VAL A 299 12.23 -28.41 -15.88
CA VAL A 299 12.22 -29.24 -17.08
C VAL A 299 11.04 -28.84 -17.98
N PRO A 300 11.28 -28.22 -19.15
CA PRO A 300 12.57 -27.68 -19.61
C PRO A 300 13.02 -26.46 -18.80
N ALA A 301 14.34 -26.22 -18.70
CA ALA A 301 14.91 -25.05 -18.04
C ALA A 301 15.37 -23.95 -19.02
N VAL A 302 15.54 -24.30 -20.31
CA VAL A 302 16.11 -23.43 -21.33
C VAL A 302 15.29 -23.51 -22.61
N ASN A 303 15.47 -22.53 -23.51
CA ASN A 303 14.72 -22.41 -24.76
C ASN A 303 13.20 -22.29 -24.56
N LEU A 304 12.79 -21.69 -23.45
CA LEU A 304 11.39 -21.54 -23.08
C LEU A 304 10.70 -20.41 -23.85
N ARG A 305 9.42 -20.60 -24.15
CA ARG A 305 8.52 -19.64 -24.81
C ARG A 305 7.28 -19.40 -23.96
N GLY A 306 6.61 -18.28 -24.22
CA GLY A 306 5.28 -18.02 -23.66
C GLY A 306 4.30 -19.15 -23.99
N GLY A 307 3.62 -19.67 -22.97
CA GLY A 307 2.72 -20.82 -23.07
C GLY A 307 3.39 -22.19 -22.89
N ASP A 308 4.72 -22.25 -22.71
CA ASP A 308 5.38 -23.52 -22.41
C ASP A 308 5.00 -24.02 -21.00
N MET A 309 4.77 -25.33 -20.88
CA MET A 309 4.56 -25.99 -19.60
C MET A 309 5.91 -26.36 -18.98
N ILE A 310 6.22 -25.80 -17.81
CA ILE A 310 7.43 -26.11 -17.06
C ILE A 310 7.08 -27.10 -15.95
N THR A 311 7.81 -28.21 -15.90
CA THR A 311 7.76 -29.15 -14.77
C THR A 311 8.91 -28.87 -13.83
N LEU A 312 8.60 -28.51 -12.58
CA LEU A 312 9.59 -28.23 -11.54
C LEU A 312 9.64 -29.43 -10.59
N LYS A 313 10.80 -30.08 -10.49
CA LYS A 313 11.00 -31.27 -9.65
C LYS A 313 11.91 -30.96 -8.49
N GLY A 314 11.56 -31.41 -7.30
CA GLY A 314 12.34 -31.15 -6.10
C GLY A 314 11.82 -31.92 -4.90
N THR A 315 12.13 -31.41 -3.71
CA THR A 315 11.58 -31.87 -2.43
C THR A 315 10.69 -30.79 -1.85
N ASN A 316 9.69 -31.17 -1.06
CA ASN A 316 8.75 -30.24 -0.42
C ASN A 316 7.99 -29.34 -1.40
N MET A 317 7.74 -29.86 -2.61
CA MET A 317 7.05 -29.12 -3.68
C MET A 317 5.56 -28.91 -3.37
N ASP A 318 5.02 -29.67 -2.42
CA ASP A 318 3.69 -29.52 -1.82
C ASP A 318 3.50 -28.23 -1.02
N LEU A 319 4.59 -27.54 -0.67
CA LEU A 319 4.54 -26.29 0.11
C LEU A 319 4.40 -25.03 -0.76
N VAL A 320 4.56 -25.17 -2.09
CA VAL A 320 4.50 -24.06 -3.04
C VAL A 320 3.05 -23.64 -3.26
N THR A 321 2.72 -22.36 -3.16
CA THR A 321 1.36 -21.87 -3.42
C THR A 321 1.20 -21.36 -4.85
N ASP A 322 2.23 -20.70 -5.33
CA ASP A 322 2.30 -20.03 -6.62
C ASP A 322 3.76 -19.77 -6.99
N VAL A 323 3.99 -19.27 -8.20
CA VAL A 323 5.33 -18.90 -8.65
C VAL A 323 5.35 -17.50 -9.24
N THR A 324 6.46 -16.79 -9.10
CA THR A 324 6.67 -15.49 -9.72
C THR A 324 7.74 -15.61 -10.78
N PHE A 325 7.35 -15.40 -12.05
CA PHE A 325 8.29 -15.42 -13.16
C PHE A 325 9.10 -14.12 -13.22
N PRO A 326 10.39 -14.17 -13.58
CA PRO A 326 11.15 -12.97 -13.86
C PRO A 326 10.48 -12.18 -15.00
N GLY A 327 10.35 -10.87 -14.82
CA GLY A 327 9.66 -9.97 -15.76
C GLY A 327 8.14 -9.96 -15.66
N VAL A 328 7.53 -10.74 -14.76
CA VAL A 328 6.09 -10.78 -14.51
C VAL A 328 5.81 -10.41 -13.06
N GLU A 329 5.08 -9.32 -12.83
CA GLU A 329 4.78 -8.85 -11.46
C GLU A 329 3.75 -9.74 -10.75
N GLU A 330 2.75 -10.24 -11.49
CA GLU A 330 1.70 -11.08 -10.94
C GLU A 330 2.17 -12.53 -10.74
N ALA A 331 1.86 -13.09 -9.56
CA ALA A 331 2.10 -14.49 -9.28
C ALA A 331 1.21 -15.40 -10.16
N VAL A 332 1.80 -16.49 -10.63
CA VAL A 332 1.17 -17.46 -11.52
C VAL A 332 0.77 -18.70 -10.71
N GLY A 333 -0.50 -19.08 -10.82
CA GLY A 333 -1.03 -20.28 -10.20
C GLY A 333 -0.42 -21.58 -10.74
N LEU A 334 -0.51 -22.64 -9.95
CA LEU A 334 -0.01 -23.97 -10.31
C LEU A 334 -1.05 -24.75 -11.12
N GLU A 335 -0.59 -25.47 -12.14
CA GLU A 335 -1.43 -26.36 -12.96
C GLU A 335 -1.62 -27.73 -12.28
N SER A 336 -0.59 -28.19 -11.55
CA SER A 336 -0.67 -29.39 -10.72
C SER A 336 0.45 -29.38 -9.68
N GLN A 337 0.23 -30.09 -8.57
CA GLN A 337 1.16 -30.15 -7.46
C GLN A 337 1.13 -31.51 -6.75
N ASN A 338 2.30 -31.95 -6.31
CA ASN A 338 2.51 -32.97 -5.29
C ASN A 338 3.82 -32.68 -4.55
N SER A 339 4.23 -33.56 -3.62
CA SER A 339 5.41 -33.35 -2.78
C SER A 339 6.77 -33.34 -3.50
N THR A 340 6.81 -33.83 -4.74
CA THR A 340 8.05 -33.96 -5.54
C THR A 340 8.05 -33.19 -6.86
N GLU A 341 6.89 -32.69 -7.28
CA GLU A 341 6.72 -32.07 -8.59
C GLU A 341 5.59 -31.04 -8.56
N ILE A 342 5.81 -29.88 -9.19
CA ILE A 342 4.75 -28.96 -9.62
C ILE A 342 4.85 -28.70 -11.12
N LYS A 343 3.74 -28.30 -11.72
CA LYS A 343 3.68 -27.84 -13.11
C LYS A 343 3.12 -26.44 -13.17
N VAL A 344 3.69 -25.61 -14.04
CA VAL A 344 3.25 -24.23 -14.25
C VAL A 344 3.37 -23.84 -15.70
N LEU A 345 2.42 -23.04 -16.18
CA LEU A 345 2.43 -22.45 -17.51
C LEU A 345 3.23 -21.14 -17.51
N MET A 346 4.18 -21.00 -18.43
CA MET A 346 5.00 -19.78 -18.54
C MET A 346 4.22 -18.64 -19.21
N PRO A 347 4.10 -17.45 -18.58
CA PRO A 347 3.48 -16.29 -19.22
C PRO A 347 4.30 -15.78 -20.42
N ALA A 348 3.63 -15.14 -21.39
CA ALA A 348 4.29 -14.60 -22.59
C ALA A 348 5.29 -13.45 -22.31
N ALA A 349 5.06 -12.69 -21.24
CA ALA A 349 5.94 -11.59 -20.82
C ALA A 349 7.14 -12.04 -19.97
N ALA A 350 7.24 -13.33 -19.63
CA ALA A 350 8.34 -13.82 -18.81
C ALA A 350 9.68 -13.76 -19.56
N ILE A 351 10.74 -13.42 -18.83
CA ILE A 351 12.10 -13.28 -19.35
C ILE A 351 13.04 -14.36 -18.78
N SER A 352 14.30 -14.39 -19.20
CA SER A 352 15.30 -15.24 -18.53
C SER A 352 15.61 -14.75 -17.11
N GLY A 353 15.81 -15.65 -16.16
CA GLY A 353 16.14 -15.30 -14.78
C GLY A 353 15.70 -16.35 -13.77
N ASP A 354 15.59 -15.94 -12.51
CA ASP A 354 15.17 -16.81 -11.41
C ASP A 354 13.65 -16.80 -11.25
N LEU A 355 13.03 -17.97 -11.49
CA LEU A 355 11.64 -18.25 -11.15
C LEU A 355 11.54 -18.49 -9.65
N GLN A 356 10.74 -17.67 -8.96
CA GLN A 356 10.53 -17.80 -7.51
C GLN A 356 9.36 -18.73 -7.21
N LEU A 357 9.56 -19.69 -6.32
CA LEU A 357 8.53 -20.60 -5.81
C LEU A 357 8.13 -20.11 -4.41
N ASN A 358 6.93 -19.56 -4.29
CA ASN A 358 6.45 -18.94 -3.07
C ASN A 358 5.75 -19.97 -2.17
N THR A 359 5.95 -19.90 -0.86
CA THR A 359 5.31 -20.78 0.12
C THR A 359 4.40 -20.00 1.07
N ASN A 360 3.40 -20.68 1.64
CA ASN A 360 2.48 -20.05 2.60
C ASN A 360 3.16 -19.63 3.93
N SER A 361 4.38 -20.11 4.19
CA SER A 361 5.24 -19.66 5.29
C SER A 361 5.91 -18.30 5.06
N GLY A 362 5.70 -17.69 3.88
CA GLY A 362 6.31 -16.41 3.48
C GLY A 362 7.74 -16.54 2.95
N LYS A 363 8.25 -17.75 2.73
CA LYS A 363 9.55 -18.01 2.12
C LYS A 363 9.42 -18.19 0.61
N ALA A 364 10.54 -18.03 -0.10
CA ALA A 364 10.63 -18.30 -1.53
C ALA A 364 11.92 -19.07 -1.87
N THR A 365 11.81 -20.01 -2.80
CA THR A 365 12.95 -20.74 -3.38
C THR A 365 13.09 -20.39 -4.86
N ALA A 366 14.29 -20.03 -5.29
CA ALA A 366 14.58 -19.68 -6.68
C ALA A 366 15.02 -20.90 -7.53
N VAL A 367 14.61 -20.93 -8.79
CA VAL A 367 15.14 -21.84 -9.83
C VAL A 367 15.37 -21.08 -11.13
N SER A 368 16.58 -21.20 -11.70
CA SER A 368 16.91 -20.46 -12.92
C SER A 368 16.26 -21.06 -14.16
N ILE A 369 15.72 -20.19 -15.02
CA ILE A 369 15.12 -20.51 -16.31
C ILE A 369 15.64 -19.57 -17.40
N ALA A 370 15.68 -20.03 -18.65
CA ALA A 370 16.11 -19.24 -19.80
C ALA A 370 15.12 -19.36 -20.96
N THR A 371 14.74 -18.20 -21.50
CA THR A 371 13.91 -18.06 -22.68
C THR A 371 14.67 -18.47 -23.95
N ALA A 372 13.92 -18.82 -25.00
CA ALA A 372 14.49 -18.98 -26.33
C ALA A 372 14.97 -17.61 -26.86
N LYS A 373 16.24 -17.53 -27.24
CA LYS A 373 16.86 -16.31 -27.78
C LYS A 373 17.41 -16.56 -29.18
N PRO A 374 17.48 -15.52 -30.03
CA PRO A 374 18.19 -15.59 -31.30
C PRO A 374 19.64 -16.01 -31.15
N GLU A 375 20.04 -17.07 -31.84
CA GLU A 375 21.41 -17.60 -31.83
C GLU A 375 21.94 -17.83 -33.24
N ASN A 376 23.27 -17.95 -33.36
CA ASN A 376 23.97 -18.21 -34.63
C ASN A 376 23.58 -17.22 -35.74
N ILE A 377 23.49 -15.94 -35.37
CA ILE A 377 22.99 -14.89 -36.24
C ILE A 377 23.99 -14.63 -37.39
N SER A 378 23.48 -14.63 -38.61
CA SER A 378 24.25 -14.34 -39.82
C SER A 378 23.38 -13.61 -40.85
N TYR A 379 24.02 -12.95 -41.80
CA TYR A 379 23.35 -12.16 -42.84
C TYR A 379 23.44 -12.85 -44.19
N SER A 380 22.46 -12.64 -45.06
CA SER A 380 22.54 -13.03 -46.48
C SER A 380 23.77 -12.43 -47.15
N ALA A 381 24.16 -11.21 -46.77
CA ALA A 381 25.41 -10.56 -47.14
C ALA A 381 25.93 -9.69 -45.97
N ALA A 382 27.25 -9.65 -45.77
CA ALA A 382 27.87 -8.83 -44.71
C ALA A 382 27.87 -7.32 -45.05
N THR A 383 27.70 -7.00 -46.33
CA THR A 383 27.58 -5.65 -46.87
C THR A 383 26.32 -5.58 -47.71
N VAL A 384 25.44 -4.61 -47.40
CA VAL A 384 24.14 -4.45 -48.07
C VAL A 384 23.92 -2.97 -48.38
N PRO A 385 23.50 -2.61 -49.61
CA PRO A 385 23.10 -1.24 -49.90
C PRO A 385 21.88 -0.81 -49.10
N ALA A 386 21.82 0.46 -48.71
CA ALA A 386 20.64 1.00 -48.04
C ALA A 386 19.41 0.98 -48.98
N GLY A 387 18.25 0.56 -48.49
CA GLY A 387 17.03 0.36 -49.27
C GLY A 387 16.86 -1.03 -49.89
N GLU A 388 17.88 -1.90 -49.81
CA GLU A 388 17.82 -3.26 -50.32
C GLU A 388 17.32 -4.27 -49.29
N ALA A 389 16.86 -5.42 -49.78
CA ALA A 389 16.41 -6.52 -48.94
C ALA A 389 17.59 -7.19 -48.20
N LEU A 390 17.39 -7.49 -46.91
CA LEU A 390 18.29 -8.24 -46.05
C LEU A 390 17.54 -9.42 -45.43
N THR A 391 18.17 -10.60 -45.48
CA THR A 391 17.72 -11.76 -44.71
C THR A 391 18.67 -11.98 -43.55
N VAL A 392 18.16 -11.86 -42.32
CA VAL A 392 18.87 -12.22 -41.09
C VAL A 392 18.52 -13.67 -40.77
N LYS A 393 19.52 -14.54 -40.70
CA LYS A 393 19.38 -15.99 -40.44
C LYS A 393 19.88 -16.32 -39.04
N GLY A 394 19.29 -17.32 -38.41
CA GLY A 394 19.71 -17.79 -37.09
C GLY A 394 18.86 -18.95 -36.59
N ILE A 395 18.79 -19.09 -35.27
CA ILE A 395 17.91 -20.01 -34.54
C ILE A 395 16.99 -19.18 -33.64
N ASN A 396 15.75 -19.63 -33.41
CA ASN A 396 14.72 -18.92 -32.64
C ASN A 396 14.45 -17.51 -33.17
N MET A 397 14.53 -17.32 -34.49
CA MET A 397 14.30 -16.00 -35.09
C MET A 397 12.81 -15.59 -35.02
N ASP A 398 11.91 -16.53 -34.79
CA ASP A 398 10.47 -16.36 -34.61
C ASP A 398 10.10 -15.55 -33.36
N VAL A 399 10.99 -15.46 -32.36
CA VAL A 399 10.72 -14.70 -31.12
C VAL A 399 10.98 -13.19 -31.26
N VAL A 400 11.57 -12.77 -32.38
CA VAL A 400 11.94 -11.36 -32.64
C VAL A 400 10.72 -10.59 -33.14
N SER A 401 10.38 -9.50 -32.45
CA SER A 401 9.29 -8.59 -32.80
C SER A 401 9.78 -7.32 -33.51
N ALA A 402 11.04 -6.93 -33.33
CA ALA A 402 11.64 -5.79 -34.01
C ALA A 402 13.15 -5.91 -34.17
N VAL A 403 13.70 -5.24 -35.17
CA VAL A 403 15.14 -5.12 -35.44
C VAL A 403 15.49 -3.65 -35.36
N VAL A 404 16.43 -3.27 -34.50
CA VAL A 404 16.94 -1.90 -34.40
C VAL A 404 18.30 -1.83 -35.09
N PHE A 405 18.39 -0.99 -36.10
CA PHE A 405 19.62 -0.65 -36.79
C PHE A 405 20.41 0.40 -36.01
N SER A 406 21.73 0.40 -36.21
CA SER A 406 22.58 1.50 -35.78
C SER A 406 22.07 2.82 -36.40
N GLY A 407 22.12 3.90 -35.61
CA GLY A 407 21.36 5.13 -35.89
C GLY A 407 19.96 5.16 -35.26
N ASN A 408 19.61 4.16 -34.43
CA ASN A 408 18.34 4.04 -33.70
C ASN A 408 17.10 3.97 -34.61
N VAL A 409 17.24 3.29 -35.75
CA VAL A 409 16.14 3.08 -36.71
C VAL A 409 15.54 1.70 -36.46
N GLU A 410 14.28 1.67 -36.03
CA GLU A 410 13.56 0.43 -35.69
C GLU A 410 12.68 -0.04 -36.85
N VAL A 411 12.75 -1.34 -37.13
CA VAL A 411 11.90 -2.03 -38.11
C VAL A 411 11.11 -3.11 -37.38
N THR A 412 9.79 -3.01 -37.38
CA THR A 412 8.90 -4.03 -36.83
C THR A 412 8.93 -5.29 -37.69
N VAL A 413 8.87 -6.46 -37.07
CA VAL A 413 8.90 -7.77 -37.73
C VAL A 413 7.58 -8.49 -37.48
N SER A 414 6.82 -8.76 -38.54
CA SER A 414 5.55 -9.52 -38.50
C SER A 414 5.68 -10.96 -38.97
N ASP A 415 6.60 -11.23 -39.91
CA ASP A 415 6.67 -12.50 -40.66
C ASP A 415 7.97 -13.27 -40.39
N ALA A 416 8.46 -13.21 -39.14
CA ALA A 416 9.63 -13.99 -38.73
C ALA A 416 9.33 -15.49 -38.80
N THR A 417 10.31 -16.26 -39.27
CA THR A 417 10.31 -17.72 -39.19
C THR A 417 11.31 -18.18 -38.13
N ALA A 418 11.25 -19.43 -37.69
CA ALA A 418 12.19 -19.95 -36.69
C ALA A 418 13.68 -19.81 -37.07
N THR A 419 13.99 -19.68 -38.37
CA THR A 419 15.36 -19.64 -38.88
C THR A 419 15.74 -18.36 -39.61
N ALA A 420 14.79 -17.46 -39.89
CA ALA A 420 15.07 -16.24 -40.64
C ALA A 420 14.05 -15.13 -40.45
N ILE A 421 14.53 -13.89 -40.58
CA ILE A 421 13.75 -12.66 -40.74
C ILE A 421 14.12 -12.04 -42.07
N SER A 422 13.12 -11.62 -42.84
CA SER A 422 13.30 -10.84 -44.07
C SER A 422 12.83 -9.41 -43.83
N LEU A 423 13.67 -8.44 -44.17
CA LEU A 423 13.38 -7.02 -44.00
C LEU A 423 14.08 -6.19 -45.08
N THR A 424 13.72 -4.92 -45.22
CA THR A 424 14.44 -3.95 -46.06
C THR A 424 15.32 -3.08 -45.18
N VAL A 425 16.60 -2.90 -45.55
CA VAL A 425 17.53 -2.04 -44.82
C VAL A 425 17.06 -0.59 -44.95
N PRO A 426 16.75 0.13 -43.85
CA PRO A 426 16.32 1.51 -43.95
C PRO A 426 17.38 2.41 -44.60
N THR A 427 16.96 3.37 -45.41
CA THR A 427 17.85 4.32 -46.12
C THR A 427 18.62 5.24 -45.17
N THR A 428 18.08 5.44 -43.97
CA THR A 428 18.68 6.25 -42.89
C THR A 428 19.58 5.45 -41.94
N ALA A 429 19.56 4.11 -42.02
CA ALA A 429 20.36 3.26 -41.14
C ALA A 429 21.87 3.51 -41.31
N GLU A 430 22.61 3.29 -40.23
CA GLU A 430 24.06 3.39 -40.18
C GLU A 430 24.72 2.00 -40.08
N THR A 431 25.97 1.92 -40.53
CA THR A 431 26.80 0.72 -40.33
C THR A 431 27.02 0.45 -38.84
N GLY A 432 26.77 -0.78 -38.41
CA GLY A 432 26.98 -1.19 -37.02
C GLY A 432 26.24 -2.48 -36.67
N ALA A 433 26.22 -2.83 -35.38
CA ALA A 433 25.48 -3.99 -34.88
C ALA A 433 23.97 -3.77 -35.00
N LEU A 434 23.23 -4.86 -35.21
CA LEU A 434 21.77 -4.86 -35.11
C LEU A 434 21.37 -5.33 -33.72
N LEU A 435 20.32 -4.73 -33.16
CA LEU A 435 19.70 -5.19 -31.92
C LEU A 435 18.38 -5.87 -32.24
N LEU A 436 18.29 -7.17 -32.00
CA LEU A 436 17.07 -7.96 -32.15
C LEU A 436 16.26 -7.84 -30.87
N LYS A 437 15.10 -7.19 -30.92
CA LYS A 437 14.15 -7.08 -29.81
C LYS A 437 13.15 -8.24 -29.88
N MET A 438 12.98 -8.94 -28.77
CA MET A 438 12.05 -10.05 -28.63
C MET A 438 10.69 -9.56 -28.12
N ALA A 439 9.63 -10.34 -28.37
CA ALA A 439 8.28 -10.01 -27.95
C ALA A 439 8.11 -9.87 -26.42
N ASN A 440 8.92 -10.56 -25.63
CA ASN A 440 8.93 -10.48 -24.17
C ASN A 440 9.78 -9.32 -23.61
N GLY A 441 10.32 -8.46 -24.48
CA GLY A 441 11.11 -7.27 -24.10
C GLY A 441 12.61 -7.52 -23.94
N GLU A 442 13.09 -8.77 -23.98
CA GLU A 442 14.52 -9.04 -24.02
C GLU A 442 15.12 -8.62 -25.38
N SER A 443 16.46 -8.52 -25.45
CA SER A 443 17.14 -8.26 -26.73
C SER A 443 18.47 -9.01 -26.87
N VAL A 444 18.89 -9.23 -28.11
CA VAL A 444 20.18 -9.84 -28.48
C VAL A 444 20.88 -8.95 -29.50
N GLU A 445 22.16 -8.66 -29.25
CA GLU A 445 23.01 -7.98 -30.22
C GLU A 445 23.53 -8.97 -31.28
N ALA A 446 23.34 -8.62 -32.54
CA ALA A 446 23.82 -9.37 -33.70
C ALA A 446 25.18 -8.82 -34.19
N PRO A 447 25.92 -9.58 -35.02
CA PRO A 447 27.17 -9.09 -35.61
C PRO A 447 27.00 -7.76 -36.36
N SER A 448 28.07 -6.98 -36.53
CA SER A 448 27.98 -5.73 -37.30
C SER A 448 27.61 -5.98 -38.77
N LEU A 449 26.66 -5.20 -39.29
CA LEU A 449 26.28 -5.13 -40.70
C LEU A 449 26.91 -3.88 -41.34
N THR A 450 27.54 -4.04 -42.50
CA THR A 450 28.03 -2.90 -43.29
C THR A 450 26.93 -2.41 -44.22
N ILE A 451 26.56 -1.13 -44.10
CA ILE A 451 25.55 -0.50 -44.95
C ILE A 451 26.23 0.43 -45.93
N GLU A 452 26.09 0.13 -47.22
CA GLU A 452 26.59 1.00 -48.29
C GLU A 452 25.52 2.03 -48.66
N LYS A 453 25.80 3.30 -48.37
CA LYS A 453 24.96 4.40 -48.83
C LYS A 453 25.30 4.74 -50.28
N PRO A 454 24.31 5.09 -51.12
CA PRO A 454 24.60 5.54 -52.47
C PRO A 454 25.57 6.72 -52.48
N VAL A 455 26.55 6.67 -53.38
CA VAL A 455 27.52 7.76 -53.55
C VAL A 455 27.01 8.86 -54.49
N CYS A 456 26.01 8.56 -55.32
CA CYS A 456 25.30 9.50 -56.18
C CYS A 456 24.12 10.15 -55.43
N ALA A 457 23.51 11.16 -56.04
CA ALA A 457 22.33 11.82 -55.50
C ALA A 457 21.14 10.85 -55.46
N TYR A 458 20.46 10.77 -54.32
CA TYR A 458 19.36 9.85 -54.09
C TYR A 458 18.29 10.47 -53.18
N LEU A 459 17.06 10.00 -53.34
CA LEU A 459 15.93 10.33 -52.47
C LEU A 459 15.90 9.33 -51.30
N PRO A 460 16.01 9.77 -50.04
CA PRO A 460 15.98 8.86 -48.89
C PRO A 460 14.57 8.31 -48.63
N ALA A 461 13.53 8.99 -49.08
CA ALA A 461 12.15 8.54 -49.08
C ALA A 461 11.46 8.92 -50.40
N LEU A 462 10.58 8.05 -50.90
CA LEU A 462 9.75 8.33 -52.07
C LEU A 462 8.36 8.81 -51.63
N PRO A 463 7.77 9.77 -52.35
CA PRO A 463 6.37 10.13 -52.12
C PRO A 463 5.44 9.03 -52.64
N ASP A 464 4.32 8.81 -51.96
CA ASP A 464 3.30 7.83 -52.38
C ASP A 464 2.80 8.08 -53.81
N LYS A 465 2.69 9.36 -54.19
CA LYS A 465 2.32 9.81 -55.54
C LYS A 465 2.87 11.20 -55.82
N LEU A 466 3.11 11.46 -57.10
CA LEU A 466 3.40 12.77 -57.64
C LEU A 466 2.14 13.34 -58.28
N VAL A 467 1.85 14.62 -58.04
CA VAL A 467 0.70 15.29 -58.64
C VAL A 467 1.15 16.02 -59.91
N ARG A 468 0.59 15.66 -61.06
CA ARG A 468 0.93 16.28 -62.36
C ARG A 468 0.59 17.77 -62.37
N GLY A 469 1.40 18.57 -63.06
CA GLY A 469 1.23 20.02 -63.16
C GLY A 469 1.57 20.81 -61.89
N ARG A 470 2.19 20.17 -60.88
CA ARG A 470 2.60 20.80 -59.62
C ARG A 470 4.10 20.63 -59.37
N ILE A 471 4.64 21.54 -58.55
CA ILE A 471 5.98 21.41 -57.98
C ILE A 471 5.85 20.57 -56.70
N VAL A 472 6.63 19.50 -56.62
CA VAL A 472 6.71 18.61 -55.47
C VAL A 472 8.07 18.80 -54.80
N GLU A 473 8.07 19.01 -53.48
CA GLU A 473 9.29 19.11 -52.69
C GLU A 473 9.69 17.71 -52.20
N LEU A 474 10.94 17.31 -52.48
CA LEU A 474 11.50 16.01 -52.14
C LEU A 474 12.80 16.21 -51.36
N GLU A 475 13.04 15.39 -50.34
CA GLU A 475 14.35 15.33 -49.69
C GLU A 475 15.36 14.65 -50.64
N ILE A 476 16.58 15.15 -50.68
CA ILE A 476 17.66 14.60 -51.50
C ILE A 476 18.98 14.59 -50.75
N VAL A 477 19.68 13.46 -50.81
CA VAL A 477 21.02 13.25 -50.24
C VAL A 477 22.06 13.26 -51.36
N ASN A 478 23.27 13.76 -51.10
CA ASN A 478 24.32 14.03 -52.09
C ASN A 478 23.85 14.96 -53.23
N ALA A 479 22.99 15.92 -52.87
CA ALA A 479 22.38 16.88 -53.78
C ALA A 479 23.40 17.65 -54.63
N ASP A 480 24.60 17.90 -54.10
CA ASP A 480 25.72 18.56 -54.78
C ASP A 480 26.19 17.81 -56.05
N LYS A 481 25.89 16.51 -56.15
CA LYS A 481 26.28 15.67 -57.28
C LYS A 481 25.21 15.58 -58.36
N LEU A 482 23.98 16.02 -58.10
CA LEU A 482 22.86 15.94 -59.06
C LEU A 482 23.12 16.83 -60.26
N THR A 483 23.11 16.25 -61.46
CA THR A 483 23.34 16.94 -62.73
C THR A 483 22.09 17.00 -63.61
N ASN A 484 21.15 16.06 -63.46
CA ASN A 484 19.88 16.08 -64.18
C ASN A 484 18.81 15.26 -63.43
N VAL A 485 17.53 15.52 -63.73
CA VAL A 485 16.40 14.69 -63.32
C VAL A 485 15.60 14.34 -64.57
N LEU A 486 15.35 13.05 -64.78
CA LEU A 486 14.50 12.55 -65.85
C LEU A 486 13.21 11.98 -65.26
N LEU A 487 12.09 12.21 -65.92
CA LEU A 487 10.84 11.50 -65.65
C LEU A 487 10.34 10.94 -66.96
N ASN A 488 10.12 9.62 -67.03
CA ASN A 488 9.79 8.91 -68.26
C ASN A 488 10.81 9.17 -69.40
N GLU A 489 12.10 9.07 -69.08
CA GLU A 489 13.26 9.34 -69.96
C GLU A 489 13.40 10.80 -70.46
N ALA A 490 12.44 11.69 -70.19
CA ALA A 490 12.51 13.09 -70.55
C ALA A 490 13.07 13.95 -69.41
N SER A 491 13.94 14.92 -69.72
CA SER A 491 14.43 15.87 -68.72
C SER A 491 13.31 16.80 -68.24
N VAL A 492 13.17 16.91 -66.94
CA VAL A 492 12.14 17.74 -66.28
C VAL A 492 12.75 18.97 -65.64
N GLN A 493 11.94 20.01 -65.42
CA GLN A 493 12.39 21.21 -64.71
C GLN A 493 12.45 20.93 -63.21
N TYR A 494 13.56 21.29 -62.57
CA TYR A 494 13.73 21.11 -61.14
C TYR A 494 14.58 22.23 -60.53
N ILE A 495 14.45 22.43 -59.22
CA ILE A 495 15.35 23.28 -58.42
C ILE A 495 16.01 22.38 -57.38
N ASN A 496 17.33 22.38 -57.37
CA ASN A 496 18.13 21.63 -56.40
C ASN A 496 18.74 22.59 -55.38
N ASP A 497 18.15 22.69 -54.19
CA ASP A 497 18.68 23.45 -53.04
C ASP A 497 19.61 22.53 -52.24
N ALA A 498 20.82 22.32 -52.75
CA ALA A 498 21.80 21.40 -52.16
C ALA A 498 22.22 21.79 -50.73
N ALA A 499 22.12 23.07 -50.36
CA ALA A 499 22.44 23.53 -49.00
C ALA A 499 21.39 23.08 -47.97
N LYS A 500 20.14 22.89 -48.41
CA LYS A 500 19.05 22.39 -47.56
C LYS A 500 18.74 20.91 -47.77
N GLY A 501 19.33 20.26 -48.78
CA GLY A 501 19.03 18.87 -49.12
C GLY A 501 17.64 18.71 -49.72
N VAL A 502 17.17 19.69 -50.50
CA VAL A 502 15.81 19.73 -51.05
C VAL A 502 15.83 19.79 -52.58
N LEU A 503 15.06 18.89 -53.22
CA LEU A 503 14.78 18.85 -54.64
C LEU A 503 13.32 19.25 -54.89
N MET A 504 13.10 20.39 -55.52
CA MET A 504 11.77 20.80 -55.99
C MET A 504 11.58 20.37 -57.44
N LEU A 505 10.75 19.37 -57.66
CA LEU A 505 10.51 18.73 -58.95
C LEU A 505 9.21 19.27 -59.57
N ASN A 506 9.28 19.86 -60.78
CA ASN A 506 8.08 20.21 -61.54
C ASN A 506 7.58 18.99 -62.33
N VAL A 507 6.42 18.46 -61.96
CA VAL A 507 5.84 17.26 -62.58
C VAL A 507 5.07 17.69 -63.85
N PRO A 508 5.43 17.19 -65.05
CA PRO A 508 4.73 17.54 -66.29
C PRO A 508 3.23 17.19 -66.24
N ALA A 509 2.40 18.04 -66.86
CA ALA A 509 0.93 17.96 -66.75
C ALA A 509 0.30 16.86 -67.61
N GLU A 510 1.05 16.36 -68.60
CA GLU A 510 0.63 15.35 -69.57
C GLU A 510 0.82 13.91 -69.10
N LEU A 511 1.46 13.69 -67.96
CA LEU A 511 1.76 12.36 -67.42
C LEU A 511 0.59 11.82 -66.58
N ASP A 512 0.28 10.54 -66.74
CA ASP A 512 -0.75 9.83 -65.98
C ASP A 512 -0.41 8.34 -65.88
N GLY A 513 -0.18 7.84 -64.66
CA GLY A 513 0.24 6.47 -64.40
C GLY A 513 1.63 6.35 -63.77
N THR A 514 2.20 5.14 -63.78
CA THR A 514 3.51 4.87 -63.17
C THR A 514 4.64 5.16 -64.15
N TYR A 515 5.62 5.95 -63.71
CA TYR A 515 6.79 6.34 -64.51
C TYR A 515 8.09 6.16 -63.75
N SER A 516 9.18 6.00 -64.49
CA SER A 516 10.51 6.00 -63.92
C SER A 516 11.03 7.44 -63.70
N LEU A 517 11.21 7.83 -62.44
CA LEU A 517 11.92 9.03 -62.00
C LEU A 517 13.40 8.70 -61.82
N LYS A 518 14.27 9.25 -62.67
CA LYS A 518 15.71 9.01 -62.64
C LYS A 518 16.49 10.25 -62.22
N LEU A 519 17.27 10.13 -61.16
CA LEU A 519 18.23 11.14 -60.72
C LEU A 519 19.59 10.84 -61.36
N ILE A 520 20.07 11.73 -62.21
CA ILE A 520 21.39 11.63 -62.83
C ILE A 520 22.36 12.47 -62.01
N SER A 521 23.48 11.86 -61.61
CA SER A 521 24.55 12.52 -60.88
C SER A 521 25.85 12.52 -61.68
N SER A 522 26.81 13.34 -61.27
CA SER A 522 28.14 13.39 -61.88
C SER A 522 28.93 12.07 -61.77
N ASN A 523 28.52 11.17 -60.88
CA ASN A 523 29.20 9.92 -60.55
C ASN A 523 28.30 8.66 -60.64
N GLY A 524 27.10 8.77 -61.21
CA GLY A 524 26.16 7.65 -61.34
C GLY A 524 24.72 8.10 -61.55
N GLU A 525 23.78 7.15 -61.57
CA GLU A 525 22.34 7.43 -61.67
C GLU A 525 21.54 6.47 -60.78
N ILE A 526 20.37 6.92 -60.30
CA ILE A 526 19.39 6.08 -59.58
C ILE A 526 18.01 6.33 -60.19
N ALA A 527 17.21 5.27 -60.33
CA ALA A 527 15.85 5.33 -60.84
C ALA A 527 14.85 4.79 -59.83
N TYR A 528 13.66 5.39 -59.81
CA TYR A 528 12.55 5.06 -58.93
C TYR A 528 11.28 4.93 -59.76
N ASP A 529 10.40 3.98 -59.42
CA ASP A 529 9.05 3.95 -59.97
C ASP A 529 8.14 4.87 -59.13
N VAL A 530 7.55 5.87 -59.77
CA VAL A 530 6.68 6.85 -59.13
C VAL A 530 5.32 6.88 -59.81
N LEU A 531 4.26 6.88 -59.00
CA LEU A 531 2.90 7.04 -59.50
C LEU A 531 2.62 8.54 -59.71
N VAL A 532 2.39 8.95 -60.96
CA VAL A 532 1.93 10.30 -61.29
C VAL A 532 0.42 10.28 -61.45
N VAL A 533 -0.28 11.13 -60.71
CA VAL A 533 -1.74 11.26 -60.76
C VAL A 533 -2.16 12.66 -61.18
N ALA A 534 -3.37 12.74 -61.72
CA ALA A 534 -4.04 14.02 -61.97
C ALA A 534 -4.18 14.85 -60.69
N ASN A 535 -4.21 16.18 -60.86
CA ASN A 535 -4.44 17.08 -59.74
C ASN A 535 -5.93 17.12 -59.43
N GLU A 536 -6.36 16.34 -58.45
CA GLU A 536 -7.75 16.36 -57.96
C GLU A 536 -7.94 17.47 -56.93
N GLU A 537 -8.71 18.50 -57.29
CA GLU A 537 -9.10 19.59 -56.38
C GLU A 537 -10.48 19.30 -55.79
N THR A 538 -10.58 19.19 -54.47
CA THR A 538 -11.86 19.00 -53.80
C THR A 538 -12.67 20.29 -53.83
N VAL A 539 -13.83 20.26 -54.47
CA VAL A 539 -14.74 21.41 -54.59
C VAL A 539 -15.93 21.32 -53.65
N TRP A 540 -16.17 20.13 -53.10
CA TRP A 540 -17.12 19.90 -52.01
C TRP A 540 -16.70 18.66 -51.21
N ALA A 541 -16.92 18.67 -49.89
CA ALA A 541 -16.60 17.57 -48.99
C ALA A 541 -17.80 17.25 -48.09
N GLY A 542 -18.06 15.96 -47.90
CA GLY A 542 -19.07 15.41 -47.00
C GLY A 542 -18.46 14.80 -45.74
N PRO A 543 -19.06 13.74 -45.15
CA PRO A 543 -20.20 12.97 -45.67
C PRO A 543 -21.54 13.70 -45.53
N LEU A 544 -22.42 13.54 -46.51
CA LEU A 544 -23.81 14.03 -46.45
C LEU A 544 -24.77 12.99 -47.03
N ASP A 545 -25.72 12.55 -46.20
CA ASP A 545 -26.89 11.80 -46.67
C ASP A 545 -27.82 12.73 -47.41
N ILE A 546 -27.98 12.50 -48.72
CA ILE A 546 -28.84 13.37 -49.51
C ILE A 546 -30.31 13.11 -49.19
N SER A 547 -31.09 14.18 -49.14
CA SER A 547 -32.54 14.13 -48.97
C SER A 547 -33.20 15.15 -49.89
N TRP A 548 -34.52 15.04 -50.08
CA TRP A 548 -35.31 16.04 -50.83
C TRP A 548 -35.55 17.33 -50.03
N GLY A 549 -35.27 17.33 -48.72
CA GLY A 549 -35.48 18.46 -47.82
C GLY A 549 -34.22 19.30 -47.62
N ASP A 550 -34.43 20.50 -47.04
CA ASP A 550 -33.35 21.40 -46.66
C ASP A 550 -32.42 20.73 -45.62
N GLY A 551 -31.11 20.99 -45.74
CA GLY A 551 -30.07 20.38 -44.90
C GLY A 551 -29.60 19.00 -45.36
N GLY A 552 -30.17 18.47 -46.44
CA GLY A 552 -29.76 17.22 -47.10
C GLY A 552 -29.29 17.43 -48.55
N ARG A 553 -28.79 18.62 -48.90
CA ARG A 553 -28.37 18.93 -50.27
C ARG A 553 -26.87 19.17 -50.37
N VAL A 554 -26.24 18.58 -51.38
CA VAL A 554 -24.86 18.89 -51.73
C VAL A 554 -24.86 20.19 -52.54
N LEU A 555 -24.23 21.23 -51.99
CA LEU A 555 -24.15 22.56 -52.59
C LEU A 555 -22.71 22.82 -53.01
N VAL A 556 -22.43 22.82 -54.32
CA VAL A 556 -21.10 23.12 -54.86
C VAL A 556 -21.06 24.56 -55.35
N PRO A 557 -20.22 25.44 -54.79
CA PRO A 557 -20.15 26.85 -55.20
C PRO A 557 -19.78 27.03 -56.67
N ALA A 558 -20.42 27.98 -57.36
CA ALA A 558 -20.11 28.27 -58.77
C ALA A 558 -18.65 28.72 -58.98
N VAL A 559 -18.07 29.41 -57.98
CA VAL A 559 -16.67 29.87 -58.02
C VAL A 559 -15.67 28.71 -58.15
N SER A 560 -16.01 27.52 -57.67
CA SER A 560 -15.17 26.31 -57.80
C SER A 560 -14.95 25.88 -59.26
N PHE A 561 -15.82 26.34 -60.17
CA PHE A 561 -15.73 26.05 -61.59
C PHE A 561 -15.14 27.20 -62.43
N ALA A 562 -14.79 28.34 -61.82
CA ALA A 562 -14.43 29.56 -62.54
C ALA A 562 -13.17 29.45 -63.42
N LYS A 563 -12.28 28.50 -63.10
CA LYS A 563 -11.03 28.24 -63.85
C LYS A 563 -11.04 26.89 -64.57
N VAL A 564 -12.17 26.19 -64.54
CA VAL A 564 -12.30 24.86 -65.12
C VAL A 564 -12.54 24.98 -66.62
N THR A 565 -11.87 24.14 -67.40
CA THR A 565 -11.98 24.14 -68.86
C THR A 565 -12.90 23.02 -69.33
N ALA A 566 -13.57 23.22 -70.48
CA ALA A 566 -14.40 22.18 -71.07
C ALA A 566 -13.61 20.89 -71.34
N GLY A 567 -14.21 19.75 -71.00
CA GLY A 567 -13.58 18.43 -71.07
C GLY A 567 -12.96 17.96 -69.75
N THR A 568 -12.85 18.82 -68.74
CA THR A 568 -12.43 18.44 -67.38
C THR A 568 -13.43 17.46 -66.75
N VAL A 569 -12.92 16.47 -66.02
CA VAL A 569 -13.73 15.47 -65.32
C VAL A 569 -14.00 15.93 -63.89
N MET A 570 -15.27 15.97 -63.51
CA MET A 570 -15.73 16.06 -62.13
C MET A 570 -15.97 14.66 -61.58
N LYS A 571 -15.28 14.30 -60.50
CA LYS A 571 -15.49 13.02 -59.81
C LYS A 571 -16.42 13.22 -58.64
N VAL A 572 -17.46 12.41 -58.58
CA VAL A 572 -18.45 12.42 -57.51
C VAL A 572 -18.34 11.11 -56.74
N TYR A 573 -18.04 11.19 -55.45
CA TYR A 573 -17.82 10.05 -54.58
C TYR A 573 -19.06 9.85 -53.72
N PHE A 574 -19.64 8.66 -53.75
CA PHE A 574 -20.84 8.36 -53.01
C PHE A 574 -20.94 6.87 -52.64
N ASP A 575 -21.70 6.64 -51.57
CA ASP A 575 -22.04 5.33 -51.04
C ASP A 575 -23.56 5.11 -51.14
N GLN A 576 -23.95 3.85 -51.31
CA GLN A 576 -25.35 3.43 -51.21
C GLN A 576 -25.69 3.19 -49.74
N LYS A 577 -26.75 3.81 -49.22
CA LYS A 577 -27.08 3.77 -47.78
C LYS A 577 -27.54 2.39 -47.32
N ASP A 578 -28.40 1.76 -48.12
CA ASP A 578 -28.79 0.36 -48.03
C ASP A 578 -28.80 -0.21 -49.46
N GLN A 579 -28.67 -1.52 -49.66
CA GLN A 579 -28.63 -2.13 -51.00
C GLN A 579 -30.00 -2.09 -51.72
N THR A 580 -30.73 -0.98 -51.60
CA THR A 580 -32.04 -0.72 -52.20
C THR A 580 -31.93 0.35 -53.29
N TRP A 581 -33.01 0.58 -54.04
CA TRP A 581 -33.01 1.55 -55.14
C TRP A 581 -32.71 2.97 -54.65
N ALA A 582 -31.80 3.68 -55.32
CA ALA A 582 -31.32 5.00 -54.91
C ALA A 582 -31.25 5.98 -56.09
N GLN A 583 -31.32 7.28 -55.82
CA GLN A 583 -31.23 8.31 -56.86
C GLN A 583 -30.64 9.63 -56.36
N ALA A 584 -29.99 10.37 -57.26
CA ALA A 584 -29.57 11.75 -57.05
C ALA A 584 -29.94 12.62 -58.25
N GLN A 585 -30.58 13.76 -58.01
CA GLN A 585 -30.90 14.77 -59.00
C GLN A 585 -29.83 15.86 -58.99
N PHE A 586 -29.29 16.19 -60.16
CA PHE A 586 -28.28 17.23 -60.34
C PHE A 586 -28.92 18.46 -61.00
N ASN A 587 -28.88 19.60 -60.32
CA ASN A 587 -29.46 20.86 -60.78
C ASN A 587 -28.41 21.98 -60.76
N TYR A 588 -28.59 22.99 -61.61
CA TYR A 588 -27.90 24.27 -61.46
C TYR A 588 -28.46 25.03 -60.23
N GLY A 589 -27.79 26.11 -59.82
CA GLY A 589 -28.21 26.93 -58.68
C GLY A 589 -29.63 27.52 -58.80
N ASP A 590 -30.14 27.70 -60.01
CA ASP A 590 -31.51 28.16 -60.31
C ASP A 590 -32.56 27.04 -60.34
N TRP A 591 -32.19 25.82 -59.95
CA TRP A 591 -33.00 24.60 -59.96
C TRP A 591 -33.32 24.00 -61.33
N SER A 592 -32.77 24.54 -62.42
CA SER A 592 -32.86 23.86 -63.72
C SER A 592 -31.94 22.62 -63.75
N GLY A 593 -32.39 21.53 -64.38
CA GLY A 593 -31.64 20.27 -64.40
C GLY A 593 -30.34 20.34 -65.20
N ILE A 594 -29.31 19.60 -64.75
CA ILE A 594 -28.05 19.43 -65.49
C ILE A 594 -28.09 18.08 -66.21
N THR A 595 -27.94 18.10 -67.54
CA THR A 595 -27.80 16.89 -68.35
C THR A 595 -26.33 16.51 -68.48
N PHE A 596 -25.98 15.30 -68.06
CA PHE A 596 -24.65 14.71 -68.29
C PHE A 596 -24.70 13.65 -69.40
N SER A 597 -23.55 13.16 -69.84
CA SER A 597 -23.50 12.07 -70.83
C SER A 597 -23.98 10.73 -70.29
N LEU A 598 -23.89 10.52 -68.97
CA LEU A 598 -24.24 9.27 -68.30
C LEU A 598 -25.72 9.18 -67.89
N PHE A 599 -26.34 10.31 -67.60
CA PHE A 599 -27.74 10.43 -67.21
C PHE A 599 -28.23 11.84 -67.55
N ASP A 600 -29.54 12.00 -67.67
CA ASP A 600 -30.12 13.33 -67.92
C ASP A 600 -30.05 14.18 -66.64
N THR A 601 -31.16 14.53 -66.00
CA THR A 601 -31.14 15.30 -64.74
C THR A 601 -30.99 14.42 -63.49
N THR A 602 -31.39 13.16 -63.56
CA THR A 602 -31.42 12.24 -62.42
C THR A 602 -30.50 11.05 -62.64
N MET A 603 -29.51 10.92 -61.75
CA MET A 603 -28.65 9.78 -61.62
C MET A 603 -29.38 8.67 -60.85
N VAL A 604 -29.51 7.49 -61.47
CA VAL A 604 -30.00 6.27 -60.83
C VAL A 604 -28.87 5.24 -60.86
N PRO A 605 -28.06 5.11 -59.79
CA PRO A 605 -26.85 4.28 -59.81
C PRO A 605 -27.10 2.80 -60.15
N THR A 606 -28.28 2.27 -59.82
CA THR A 606 -28.63 0.87 -60.13
C THR A 606 -28.69 0.59 -61.62
N ASP A 607 -29.06 1.60 -62.43
CA ASP A 607 -29.14 1.49 -63.88
C ASP A 607 -27.75 1.52 -64.54
N ILE A 608 -26.75 2.03 -63.81
CA ILE A 608 -25.38 2.22 -64.31
C ILE A 608 -24.44 1.12 -63.79
N TYR A 609 -24.56 0.73 -62.51
CA TYR A 609 -23.60 -0.14 -61.82
C TYR A 609 -24.21 -1.43 -61.25
N GLY A 610 -25.52 -1.64 -61.41
CA GLY A 610 -26.26 -2.78 -60.85
C GLY A 610 -26.79 -2.55 -59.43
N TRP A 611 -27.56 -3.51 -58.92
CA TRP A 611 -28.41 -3.36 -57.72
C TRP A 611 -27.67 -3.13 -56.39
N SER A 612 -26.40 -3.50 -56.29
CA SER A 612 -25.61 -3.37 -55.06
C SER A 612 -24.17 -3.00 -55.38
N PHE A 613 -23.65 -1.98 -54.68
CA PHE A 613 -22.25 -1.56 -54.77
C PHE A 613 -21.77 -0.97 -53.44
N GLU A 614 -20.47 -1.13 -53.17
CA GLU A 614 -19.76 -0.40 -52.11
C GLU A 614 -19.41 1.02 -52.60
N SER A 615 -18.46 1.75 -51.99
CA SER A 615 -18.09 3.10 -52.42
C SER A 615 -17.82 3.22 -53.92
N ARG A 616 -18.45 4.21 -54.57
CA ARG A 616 -18.31 4.48 -56.00
C ARG A 616 -17.80 5.88 -56.27
N VAL A 617 -17.12 5.99 -57.40
CA VAL A 617 -16.71 7.25 -58.01
C VAL A 617 -17.36 7.32 -59.38
N MET A 618 -18.17 8.34 -59.60
CA MET A 618 -18.72 8.65 -60.91
C MET A 618 -17.94 9.79 -61.55
N GLU A 619 -17.50 9.57 -62.79
CA GLU A 619 -16.76 10.54 -63.58
C GLU A 619 -17.71 11.28 -64.53
N LEU A 620 -17.86 12.58 -64.33
CA LEU A 620 -18.75 13.45 -65.09
C LEU A 620 -17.94 14.48 -65.87
N THR A 621 -17.95 14.38 -67.20
CA THR A 621 -17.26 15.34 -68.06
C THR A 621 -18.03 16.66 -68.10
N LEU A 622 -17.36 17.75 -67.71
CA LEU A 622 -17.90 19.10 -67.74
C LEU A 622 -17.75 19.68 -69.16
N THR A 623 -18.85 19.80 -69.90
CA THR A 623 -18.85 20.46 -71.22
C THR A 623 -18.79 21.98 -71.08
N GLN A 624 -18.45 22.69 -72.17
CA GLN A 624 -18.47 24.15 -72.17
C GLN A 624 -19.86 24.69 -71.80
N GLU A 625 -20.92 24.06 -72.30
CA GLU A 625 -22.30 24.43 -72.00
C GLU A 625 -22.64 24.26 -70.50
N ILE A 626 -22.19 23.16 -69.88
CA ILE A 626 -22.38 22.95 -68.44
C ILE A 626 -21.65 24.02 -67.64
N LEU A 627 -20.39 24.32 -67.98
CA LEU A 627 -19.58 25.35 -67.30
C LEU A 627 -20.19 26.75 -67.43
N ASP A 628 -20.64 27.13 -68.63
CA ASP A 628 -21.30 28.41 -68.89
C ASP A 628 -22.60 28.52 -68.08
N ASN A 629 -23.41 27.45 -68.05
CA ASN A 629 -24.64 27.39 -67.28
C ASN A 629 -24.40 27.43 -65.77
N ILE A 630 -23.37 26.78 -65.24
CA ILE A 630 -23.00 26.86 -63.81
C ILE A 630 -22.80 28.33 -63.39
N GLN A 631 -22.15 29.15 -64.24
CA GLN A 631 -21.93 30.57 -63.94
C GLN A 631 -23.18 31.42 -64.18
N ALA A 632 -23.90 31.17 -65.28
CA ALA A 632 -25.07 31.95 -65.67
C ALA A 632 -26.31 31.70 -64.80
N LYS A 633 -26.41 30.49 -64.24
CA LYS A 633 -27.57 30.00 -63.49
C LYS A 633 -27.24 29.70 -62.03
N GLN A 634 -26.18 30.30 -61.50
CA GLN A 634 -25.90 30.24 -60.07
C GLN A 634 -27.05 30.88 -59.28
N GLY A 635 -27.32 30.34 -58.10
CA GLY A 635 -28.43 30.79 -57.26
C GLY A 635 -28.15 30.60 -55.77
N ASP A 636 -29.04 31.10 -54.95
CA ASP A 636 -28.96 30.94 -53.49
C ASP A 636 -29.78 29.70 -53.09
N CYS A 637 -29.18 28.82 -52.28
CA CYS A 637 -29.85 27.64 -51.76
C CYS A 637 -29.45 27.45 -50.30
N GLU A 638 -30.44 27.29 -49.44
CA GLU A 638 -30.27 27.20 -47.98
C GLU A 638 -29.49 28.41 -47.45
N ASP A 639 -28.34 28.19 -46.80
CA ASP A 639 -27.47 29.22 -46.24
C ASP A 639 -26.33 29.64 -47.18
N GLN A 640 -26.24 29.05 -48.39
CA GLN A 640 -25.17 29.34 -49.36
C GLN A 640 -25.66 30.20 -50.52
N THR A 641 -24.86 31.22 -50.83
CA THR A 641 -25.08 32.11 -51.99
C THR A 641 -24.19 31.72 -53.17
N ASN A 642 -24.63 31.96 -54.41
CA ASN A 642 -23.87 31.66 -55.62
C ASN A 642 -23.49 30.17 -55.78
N VAL A 643 -24.43 29.28 -55.43
CA VAL A 643 -24.30 27.84 -55.64
C VAL A 643 -24.39 27.56 -57.14
N GLY A 644 -23.44 26.77 -57.65
CA GLY A 644 -23.36 26.40 -59.06
C GLY A 644 -24.06 25.08 -59.38
N ILE A 645 -23.89 24.08 -58.49
CA ILE A 645 -24.53 22.77 -58.60
C ILE A 645 -25.21 22.43 -57.27
N ILE A 646 -26.45 21.97 -57.34
CA ILE A 646 -27.25 21.45 -56.23
C ILE A 646 -27.51 19.97 -56.51
N ILE A 647 -27.22 19.10 -55.55
CA ILE A 647 -27.54 17.67 -55.62
C ILE A 647 -28.43 17.28 -54.45
N GLN A 648 -29.56 16.65 -54.75
CA GLN A 648 -30.53 16.16 -53.77
C GLN A 648 -31.05 14.78 -54.20
N GLY A 649 -31.62 14.00 -53.30
CA GLY A 649 -32.10 12.68 -53.68
C GLY A 649 -32.46 11.80 -52.50
N SER A 650 -32.26 10.49 -52.67
CA SER A 650 -32.58 9.49 -51.65
C SER A 650 -31.55 8.36 -51.67
N ASP A 651 -31.25 7.83 -50.48
CA ASP A 651 -30.53 6.58 -50.25
C ASP A 651 -29.09 6.55 -50.78
N LEU A 652 -28.48 7.74 -50.92
CA LEU A 652 -27.06 7.93 -51.21
C LEU A 652 -26.41 8.83 -50.16
N THR A 653 -25.16 8.52 -49.83
CA THR A 653 -24.30 9.37 -49.00
C THR A 653 -23.17 9.88 -49.87
N PHE A 654 -23.10 11.19 -50.09
CA PHE A 654 -22.01 11.81 -50.85
C PHE A 654 -20.85 12.10 -49.92
N THR A 655 -19.63 11.69 -50.29
CA THR A 655 -18.44 11.80 -49.43
C THR A 655 -17.52 12.93 -49.86
N LYS A 656 -17.37 13.17 -51.17
CA LYS A 656 -16.69 14.34 -51.73
C LYS A 656 -16.99 14.51 -53.22
N ILE A 657 -16.73 15.71 -53.73
CA ILE A 657 -16.69 16.01 -55.16
C ILE A 657 -15.35 16.66 -55.46
N THR A 658 -14.65 16.13 -56.46
CA THR A 658 -13.37 16.65 -56.91
C THR A 658 -13.41 17.02 -58.39
N ILE A 659 -12.56 17.95 -58.78
CA ILE A 659 -12.32 18.33 -60.17
C ILE A 659 -10.92 17.87 -60.54
N VAL A 660 -10.82 17.09 -61.61
CA VAL A 660 -9.57 16.49 -62.08
C VAL A 660 -8.92 17.41 -63.09
N ASN A 661 -8.00 18.25 -62.61
CA ASN A 661 -7.28 19.23 -63.43
C ASN A 661 -6.02 18.67 -64.09
#